data_AF-A0A6I2SQW0-F1
#
_entry.id   AF-A0A6I2SQW0-F1
#
_cell.length_a   1.000
_cell.length_b   1.000
_cell.length_c   1.000
_cell.angle_alpha   90.00
_cell.angle_beta   90.00
_cell.angle_gamma   90.00
#
_symmetry.space_group_name_H-M   'P 1'
#
loop_
_entity.id
_entity.type
_entity.pdbx_description
1 polymer ?
#
loop_
_entity_poly.entity_id
_entity_poly.type
_entity_poly.pdbx_seq_one_letter_code
_entity_poly.pdbx_strand_id
1 'polypeptide(L)'
;MLVPALAYADTLAVTTNKSTYVAGEVMKVTAVYKTKDGKPITRPTSREVRIKDPSGDEKAETAMQNVGNGVYTYNYTIRSSAAAGRWEVRGTFVYKNVETKGYAYPSVSSTTADTTAPVTTASPTGGTFSSSVTVSLARNESGTTYYTTNGTTPTTSSPVYTAPLTFSATTTLKYFSRDAAGNSEAVKTQTYTISGTTGGGSGSGHTSLTWTGYNMCRSCHATEASEMFNSVHYQWRGASATTTGPATQGKFSETVDNSTAMNSYCINILGNWNNYSGCSNCHVGLGAKPSGTSSAAQLDNIDCLICHQKDYKRTRSNSGGTYAPNTAQMSISMDQAVQTVTKPTRSTCLQCHAKGGGGDNFKRGDLTLAHGSTTDAAFDVHMATTRGNLSCQACHTTSSHKMAGHGSDLRPTESAATISCSTSTCHPTKASTTSGHTTTDVNHHIGRVSCQACHIKTYAKNAADTAATEATETHRTWQLSVWNAALNRYEPTITLANNLTPKYAFWDGSSWGSNLLDTPVIDPATGAYKISRPNGAINGPAGTKLYPFKYKTSEVPLDTSRNKLIAIDTSIYFNTGLVADAINQGMVNMGFSAGEPYSWVKTDEYQLITHEVPPAASNVLACADCHKNTARMNLPAMGYALKAAKSVVCSQCHGDESYSDYLWVHNKHVKGEGYDCSFCHTFSRAAERGLKTTK
;
A
#
# COMPACT_ATOMS: atom_id res chain seq x y z
N MET A 1 -31.48 -3.72 32.44
CA MET A 1 -31.88 -2.34 32.11
C MET A 1 -32.05 -2.25 30.60
N LEU A 2 -33.28 -2.04 30.12
CA LEU A 2 -33.55 -1.74 28.71
C LEU A 2 -33.00 -0.33 28.41
N VAL A 3 -31.88 -0.30 27.69
CA VAL A 3 -31.32 0.94 27.14
C VAL A 3 -32.15 1.30 25.90
N PRO A 4 -32.48 2.59 25.65
CA PRO A 4 -33.44 2.96 24.63
C PRO A 4 -32.95 2.57 23.25
N ALA A 5 -33.83 2.03 22.41
CA ALA A 5 -33.63 2.02 20.97
C ALA A 5 -33.46 3.48 20.53
N LEU A 6 -32.24 3.88 20.16
CA LEU A 6 -32.02 5.19 19.56
C LEU A 6 -32.72 5.20 18.19
N ALA A 7 -33.59 6.18 18.02
CA ALA A 7 -34.46 6.34 16.89
C ALA A 7 -33.68 6.69 15.61
N TYR A 8 -33.94 5.97 14.52
CA TYR A 8 -33.50 6.33 13.17
C TYR A 8 -33.99 7.74 12.80
N ALA A 9 -33.09 8.60 12.33
CA ALA A 9 -33.37 9.97 11.91
C ALA A 9 -34.09 10.04 10.54
N ASP A 10 -34.62 11.21 10.21
CA ASP A 10 -35.22 11.51 8.90
C ASP A 10 -34.20 11.33 7.76
N THR A 11 -34.67 11.04 6.53
CA THR A 11 -33.84 10.72 5.37
C THR A 11 -33.91 11.81 4.30
N LEU A 12 -32.76 12.27 3.81
CA LEU A 12 -32.63 13.26 2.73
C LEU A 12 -31.79 12.69 1.57
N ALA A 13 -32.44 12.31 0.47
CA ALA A 13 -31.76 11.84 -0.73
C ALA A 13 -31.58 12.99 -1.72
N VAL A 14 -30.34 13.30 -2.10
CA VAL A 14 -30.03 14.33 -3.10
C VAL A 14 -29.53 13.66 -4.37
N THR A 15 -30.07 14.06 -5.51
CA THR A 15 -29.74 13.52 -6.84
C THR A 15 -29.63 14.65 -7.83
N THR A 16 -29.01 14.37 -8.98
CA THR A 16 -29.06 15.27 -10.13
C THR A 16 -29.56 14.51 -11.35
N ASN A 17 -30.10 15.21 -12.35
CA ASN A 17 -30.71 14.58 -13.52
C ASN A 17 -29.70 13.84 -14.44
N LYS A 18 -28.40 14.11 -14.31
CA LYS A 18 -27.32 13.46 -15.06
C LYS A 18 -26.10 13.27 -14.16
N SER A 19 -25.31 12.25 -14.45
CA SER A 19 -24.02 12.03 -13.79
C SER A 19 -22.89 12.92 -14.33
N THR A 20 -23.06 13.50 -15.52
CA THR A 20 -22.04 14.29 -16.21
C THR A 20 -22.67 15.49 -16.92
N TYR A 21 -21.98 16.63 -16.89
CA TYR A 21 -22.38 17.89 -17.51
C TYR A 21 -21.22 18.52 -18.28
N VAL A 22 -21.55 19.44 -19.19
CA VAL A 22 -20.60 20.36 -19.82
C VAL A 22 -20.89 21.80 -19.44
N ALA A 23 -19.93 22.69 -19.69
CA ALA A 23 -20.10 24.11 -19.47
C ALA A 23 -21.33 24.67 -20.21
N GLY A 24 -22.14 25.48 -19.54
CA GLY A 24 -23.40 26.03 -20.05
C GLY A 24 -24.63 25.13 -19.87
N GLU A 25 -24.46 23.87 -19.46
CA GLU A 25 -25.59 22.96 -19.23
C GLU A 25 -26.31 23.25 -17.91
N VAL A 26 -27.61 22.95 -17.84
CA VAL A 26 -28.41 23.08 -16.61
C VAL A 26 -28.46 21.76 -15.84
N MET A 27 -27.88 21.77 -14.64
CA MET A 27 -27.98 20.72 -13.64
C MET A 27 -29.26 20.89 -12.82
N LYS A 28 -30.14 19.90 -12.87
CA LYS A 28 -31.37 19.83 -12.07
C LYS A 28 -31.10 18.98 -10.83
N VAL A 29 -30.99 19.63 -9.69
CA VAL A 29 -30.84 18.99 -8.38
C VAL A 29 -32.23 18.62 -7.85
N THR A 30 -32.40 17.39 -7.36
CA THR A 30 -33.62 16.91 -6.70
C THR A 30 -33.27 16.38 -5.31
N ALA A 31 -33.90 16.93 -4.29
CA ALA A 31 -33.82 16.48 -2.90
C ALA A 31 -35.15 15.88 -2.45
N VAL A 32 -35.14 14.63 -1.98
CA VAL A 32 -36.31 13.92 -1.46
C VAL A 32 -36.15 13.76 0.05
N TYR A 33 -37.01 14.43 0.82
CA TYR A 33 -36.94 14.47 2.27
C TYR A 33 -38.13 13.72 2.89
N LYS A 34 -37.84 12.69 3.70
CA LYS A 34 -38.83 11.81 4.30
C LYS A 34 -38.55 11.59 5.78
N THR A 35 -39.60 11.37 6.56
CA THR A 35 -39.48 10.92 7.94
C THR A 35 -38.90 9.52 8.01
N LYS A 36 -38.47 9.11 9.20
CA LYS A 36 -38.07 7.73 9.51
C LYS A 36 -39.02 6.63 8.99
N ASP A 37 -40.33 6.90 8.93
CA ASP A 37 -41.36 5.94 8.52
C ASP A 37 -41.64 6.01 7.00
N GLY A 38 -40.77 6.68 6.24
CA GLY A 38 -40.91 6.88 4.80
C GLY A 38 -41.97 7.91 4.39
N LYS A 39 -42.57 8.64 5.35
CA LYS A 39 -43.58 9.67 5.04
C LYS A 39 -42.90 10.94 4.52
N PRO A 40 -43.44 11.60 3.49
CA PRO A 40 -42.85 12.81 2.94
C PRO A 40 -42.83 13.98 3.96
N ILE A 41 -41.69 14.67 4.07
CA ILE A 41 -41.57 15.91 4.85
C ILE A 41 -41.80 17.09 3.91
N THR A 42 -43.01 17.66 3.95
CA THR A 42 -43.45 18.72 3.03
C THR A 42 -43.21 20.15 3.54
N ARG A 43 -42.84 20.32 4.82
CA ARG A 43 -42.65 21.63 5.46
C ARG A 43 -41.42 21.65 6.40
N PRO A 44 -40.20 21.50 5.87
CA PRO A 44 -38.97 21.72 6.64
C PRO A 44 -38.83 23.21 6.99
N THR A 45 -38.21 23.50 8.13
CA THR A 45 -37.90 24.86 8.57
C THR A 45 -36.75 25.49 7.77
N SER A 46 -35.86 24.67 7.19
CA SER A 46 -34.79 25.10 6.27
C SER A 46 -34.60 24.10 5.13
N ARG A 47 -34.20 24.59 3.96
CA ARG A 47 -33.95 23.81 2.73
C ARG A 47 -32.85 24.44 1.87
N GLU A 48 -31.60 24.20 2.24
CA GLU A 48 -30.43 24.67 1.51
C GLU A 48 -29.91 23.61 0.52
N VAL A 49 -29.46 24.03 -0.65
CA VAL A 49 -28.55 23.28 -1.51
C VAL A 49 -27.26 24.05 -1.68
N ARG A 50 -26.14 23.34 -1.64
CA ARG A 50 -24.79 23.86 -1.81
C ARG A 50 -24.09 23.07 -2.90
N ILE A 51 -23.50 23.76 -3.87
CA ILE A 51 -22.83 23.20 -5.03
C ILE A 51 -21.39 23.68 -5.01
N LYS A 52 -20.45 22.76 -4.84
CA LYS A 52 -19.01 23.02 -4.74
C LYS A 52 -18.27 22.36 -5.89
N ASP A 53 -17.37 23.09 -6.52
CA ASP A 53 -16.52 22.55 -7.58
C ASP A 53 -15.14 22.09 -7.08
N PRO A 54 -14.35 21.38 -7.91
CA PRO A 54 -13.02 20.90 -7.54
C PRO A 54 -12.01 22.00 -7.19
N SER A 55 -12.19 23.22 -7.69
CA SER A 55 -11.31 24.36 -7.38
C SER A 55 -11.60 24.98 -6.01
N GLY A 56 -12.71 24.57 -5.38
CA GLY A 56 -13.14 25.06 -4.09
C GLY A 56 -14.20 26.15 -4.17
N ASP A 57 -14.55 26.61 -5.37
CA ASP A 57 -15.61 27.59 -5.60
C ASP A 57 -16.98 26.97 -5.29
N GLU A 58 -17.84 27.76 -4.64
CA GLU A 58 -19.06 27.25 -4.06
C GLU A 58 -20.24 28.21 -4.24
N LYS A 59 -21.43 27.64 -4.49
CA LYS A 59 -22.70 28.35 -4.51
C LYS A 59 -23.69 27.69 -3.56
N ALA A 60 -24.22 28.46 -2.61
CA ALA A 60 -25.33 28.06 -1.76
C ALA A 60 -26.65 28.74 -2.20
N GLU A 61 -27.76 28.02 -2.09
CA GLU A 61 -29.11 28.48 -2.33
C GLU A 61 -30.04 27.96 -1.23
N THR A 62 -30.80 28.85 -0.58
CA THR A 62 -31.67 28.53 0.57
C THR A 62 -33.14 28.35 0.19
N ALA A 63 -33.47 28.53 -1.10
CA ALA A 63 -34.84 28.46 -1.62
C ALA A 63 -35.05 27.33 -2.63
N MET A 64 -34.71 26.07 -2.29
CA MET A 64 -35.13 24.93 -3.13
C MET A 64 -36.65 24.92 -3.33
N GLN A 65 -37.11 24.72 -4.57
CA GLN A 65 -38.52 24.75 -4.94
C GLN A 65 -39.22 23.48 -4.45
N ASN A 66 -40.22 23.61 -3.59
CA ASN A 66 -41.06 22.49 -3.16
C ASN A 66 -41.99 22.06 -4.31
N VAL A 67 -41.87 20.83 -4.78
CA VAL A 67 -42.70 20.26 -5.86
C VAL A 67 -43.73 19.25 -5.33
N GLY A 68 -43.90 19.18 -4.00
CA GLY A 68 -44.86 18.30 -3.34
C GLY A 68 -44.26 16.95 -2.94
N ASN A 69 -44.99 16.22 -2.09
CA ASN A 69 -44.63 14.87 -1.64
C ASN A 69 -43.20 14.74 -1.07
N GLY A 70 -42.71 15.79 -0.39
CA GLY A 70 -41.38 15.82 0.21
C GLY A 70 -40.24 15.98 -0.80
N VAL A 71 -40.55 16.35 -2.05
CA VAL A 71 -39.56 16.57 -3.11
C VAL A 71 -39.30 18.06 -3.29
N TYR A 72 -38.03 18.41 -3.41
CA TYR A 72 -37.52 19.76 -3.58
C TYR A 72 -36.55 19.81 -4.75
N THR A 73 -36.58 20.85 -5.56
CA THR A 73 -35.74 20.95 -6.76
C THR A 73 -35.00 22.27 -6.84
N TYR A 74 -33.86 22.27 -7.53
CA TYR A 74 -33.09 23.46 -7.84
C TYR A 74 -32.38 23.30 -9.19
N ASN A 75 -32.46 24.32 -10.04
CA ASN A 75 -31.75 24.34 -11.32
C ASN A 75 -30.51 25.21 -11.20
N TYR A 76 -29.36 24.63 -11.49
CA TYR A 76 -28.07 25.31 -11.50
C TYR A 76 -27.46 25.26 -12.90
N THR A 77 -27.06 26.40 -13.45
CA THR A 77 -26.38 26.45 -14.76
C THR A 77 -24.87 26.34 -14.54
N ILE A 78 -24.23 25.35 -15.17
CA ILE A 78 -22.78 25.18 -15.12
C ILE A 78 -22.11 26.38 -15.78
N ARG A 79 -21.30 27.11 -15.02
CA ARG A 79 -20.59 28.30 -15.52
C ARG A 79 -19.63 27.94 -16.66
N SER A 80 -19.40 28.87 -17.58
CA SER A 80 -18.44 28.69 -18.69
C SER A 80 -17.01 28.43 -18.20
N SER A 81 -16.65 29.00 -17.06
CA SER A 81 -15.37 28.83 -16.37
C SER A 81 -15.34 27.66 -15.39
N ALA A 82 -16.26 26.69 -15.50
CA ALA A 82 -16.40 25.61 -14.54
C ALA A 82 -15.16 24.70 -14.55
N ALA A 83 -14.59 24.44 -13.36
CA ALA A 83 -13.52 23.47 -13.23
C ALA A 83 -14.02 22.07 -13.63
N ALA A 84 -13.28 21.43 -14.53
CA ALA A 84 -13.53 20.04 -14.88
C ALA A 84 -13.23 19.13 -13.68
N GLY A 85 -14.00 18.05 -13.55
CA GLY A 85 -13.86 17.09 -12.46
C GLY A 85 -15.15 16.88 -11.68
N ARG A 86 -15.04 16.22 -10.52
CA ARG A 86 -16.17 15.80 -9.68
C ARG A 86 -16.63 16.94 -8.76
N TRP A 87 -17.87 17.36 -8.89
CA TRP A 87 -18.50 18.41 -8.08
C TRP A 87 -19.23 17.78 -6.88
N GLU A 88 -19.37 18.51 -5.78
CA GLU A 88 -20.20 18.13 -4.62
C GLU A 88 -21.50 18.94 -4.65
N VAL A 89 -22.64 18.26 -4.60
CA VAL A 89 -23.97 18.86 -4.43
C VAL A 89 -24.53 18.39 -3.10
N ARG A 90 -24.57 19.26 -2.10
CA ARG A 90 -25.02 18.97 -0.73
C ARG A 90 -26.36 19.64 -0.44
N GLY A 91 -27.39 18.88 -0.10
CA GLY A 91 -28.62 19.38 0.50
C GLY A 91 -28.52 19.40 2.02
N THR A 92 -28.97 20.48 2.67
CA THR A 92 -29.09 20.61 4.13
C THR A 92 -30.50 21.05 4.49
N PHE A 93 -31.26 20.17 5.13
CA PHE A 93 -32.66 20.41 5.49
C PHE A 93 -32.83 20.34 7.00
N VAL A 94 -33.73 21.16 7.55
CA VAL A 94 -34.05 21.14 8.97
C VAL A 94 -35.53 20.85 9.16
N TYR A 95 -35.87 19.89 10.00
CA TYR A 95 -37.25 19.58 10.41
C TYR A 95 -37.29 19.28 11.90
N LYS A 96 -38.21 19.91 12.64
CA LYS A 96 -38.32 19.79 14.10
C LYS A 96 -36.97 20.01 14.83
N ASN A 97 -36.21 21.01 14.39
CA ASN A 97 -34.87 21.35 14.90
C ASN A 97 -33.79 20.26 14.71
N VAL A 98 -34.04 19.26 13.85
CA VAL A 98 -33.06 18.26 13.45
C VAL A 98 -32.56 18.59 12.06
N GLU A 99 -31.24 18.73 11.91
CA GLU A 99 -30.58 18.93 10.62
C GLU A 99 -30.31 17.57 9.95
N THR A 100 -30.64 17.46 8.67
CA THR A 100 -30.38 16.28 7.83
C THR A 100 -29.65 16.72 6.57
N LYS A 101 -28.63 15.96 6.17
CA LYS A 101 -27.81 16.23 4.97
C LYS A 101 -27.91 15.09 3.96
N GLY A 102 -27.84 15.43 2.68
CA GLY A 102 -27.78 14.50 1.56
C GLY A 102 -26.85 15.02 0.47
N TYR A 103 -26.28 14.13 -0.34
CA TYR A 103 -25.21 14.47 -1.28
C TYR A 103 -25.42 13.83 -2.66
N ALA A 104 -25.01 14.53 -3.71
CA ALA A 104 -24.82 14.00 -5.06
C ALA A 104 -23.47 14.48 -5.62
N TYR A 105 -22.85 13.68 -6.50
CA TYR A 105 -21.52 13.97 -7.00
C TYR A 105 -21.39 13.84 -8.53
N PRO A 106 -21.94 14.79 -9.30
CA PRO A 106 -21.81 14.80 -10.75
C PRO A 106 -20.41 15.22 -11.20
N SER A 107 -20.06 14.95 -12.46
CA SER A 107 -18.81 15.42 -13.08
C SER A 107 -19.06 16.50 -14.13
N VAL A 108 -18.13 17.43 -14.28
CA VAL A 108 -18.11 18.42 -15.38
C VAL A 108 -16.92 18.14 -16.30
N SER A 109 -17.13 18.10 -17.61
CA SER A 109 -16.08 17.89 -18.62
C SER A 109 -15.61 19.21 -19.26
N SER A 110 -14.31 19.32 -19.53
CA SER A 110 -13.69 20.44 -20.26
C SER A 110 -13.80 20.26 -21.78
N THR A 111 -14.01 21.35 -22.51
CA THR A 111 -13.99 21.40 -24.00
C THR A 111 -13.00 22.43 -24.57
N THR A 112 -12.11 23.04 -23.78
CA THR A 112 -11.16 24.05 -24.28
C THR A 112 -9.80 23.47 -24.62
N ALA A 113 -9.22 23.92 -25.73
CA ALA A 113 -7.86 23.57 -26.16
C ALA A 113 -6.82 24.04 -25.13
N ASP A 114 -5.82 23.20 -24.87
CA ASP A 114 -4.73 23.47 -23.93
C ASP A 114 -3.67 24.38 -24.54
N THR A 115 -3.56 25.59 -24.00
CA THR A 115 -2.59 26.61 -24.44
C THR A 115 -1.50 26.87 -23.40
N THR A 116 -1.44 26.10 -22.31
CA THR A 116 -0.52 26.36 -21.20
C THR A 116 0.70 25.47 -21.33
N ALA A 117 1.90 26.06 -21.22
CA ALA A 117 3.13 25.28 -21.28
C ALA A 117 3.45 24.63 -19.93
N PRO A 118 4.03 23.41 -19.93
CA PRO A 118 4.41 22.71 -18.71
C PRO A 118 5.56 23.41 -17.98
N VAL A 119 5.42 23.60 -16.67
CA VAL A 119 6.43 24.16 -15.78
C VAL A 119 7.25 23.04 -15.14
N THR A 120 8.55 23.02 -15.40
CA THR A 120 9.50 22.08 -14.76
C THR A 120 10.27 22.72 -13.60
N THR A 121 10.44 21.99 -12.51
CA THR A 121 11.21 22.40 -11.33
C THR A 121 12.29 21.36 -11.01
N ALA A 122 13.52 21.84 -10.77
CA ALA A 122 14.62 21.01 -10.30
C ALA A 122 14.65 20.91 -8.77
N SER A 123 14.89 19.70 -8.24
CA SER A 123 15.01 19.43 -6.80
C SER A 123 16.22 18.52 -6.52
N PRO A 124 17.22 18.96 -5.74
CA PRO A 124 17.35 20.34 -5.22
C PRO A 124 17.60 21.35 -6.34
N THR A 125 17.32 22.63 -6.09
CA THR A 125 17.73 23.73 -6.98
C THR A 125 19.25 23.85 -7.01
N GLY A 126 19.79 24.49 -8.04
CA GLY A 126 21.22 24.75 -8.19
C GLY A 126 21.80 25.48 -6.98
N GLY A 127 23.06 25.17 -6.66
CA GLY A 127 23.75 25.65 -5.48
C GLY A 127 25.08 24.93 -5.28
N THR A 128 25.73 25.21 -4.15
CA THR A 128 26.98 24.56 -3.74
C THR A 128 26.70 23.38 -2.82
N PHE A 129 27.28 22.23 -3.13
CA PHE A 129 27.14 20.99 -2.38
C PHE A 129 28.53 20.47 -1.96
N SER A 130 28.60 19.87 -0.77
CA SER A 130 29.84 19.29 -0.21
C SER A 130 30.08 17.84 -0.63
N SER A 131 29.10 17.21 -1.29
CA SER A 131 29.16 15.84 -1.82
C SER A 131 28.31 15.72 -3.08
N SER A 132 28.33 14.57 -3.74
CA SER A 132 27.54 14.34 -4.96
C SER A 132 26.05 14.61 -4.73
N VAL A 133 25.41 15.32 -5.65
CA VAL A 133 23.99 15.69 -5.57
C VAL A 133 23.18 14.92 -6.59
N THR A 134 22.03 14.39 -6.19
CA THR A 134 21.06 13.76 -7.10
C THR A 134 19.90 14.71 -7.33
N VAL A 135 19.70 15.11 -8.59
CA VAL A 135 18.76 16.12 -9.03
C VAL A 135 17.60 15.48 -9.76
N SER A 136 16.39 15.78 -9.30
CA SER A 136 15.14 15.38 -9.96
C SER A 136 14.49 16.55 -10.68
N LEU A 137 13.92 16.31 -11.86
CA LEU A 137 13.13 17.28 -12.61
C LEU A 137 11.66 16.86 -12.55
N ALA A 138 10.80 17.71 -12.01
CA ALA A 138 9.36 17.47 -11.88
C ALA A 138 8.57 18.49 -12.69
N ARG A 139 7.54 18.05 -13.41
CA ARG A 139 6.61 18.93 -14.14
C ARG A 139 5.29 19.06 -13.38
N ASN A 140 4.66 20.22 -13.49
CA ASN A 140 3.29 20.46 -13.01
C ASN A 140 2.22 19.70 -13.80
N GLU A 141 2.51 19.28 -15.03
CA GLU A 141 1.57 18.59 -15.92
C GLU A 141 2.26 17.57 -16.86
N SER A 142 1.46 16.89 -17.69
CA SER A 142 1.95 15.86 -18.60
C SER A 142 2.80 16.45 -19.73
N GLY A 143 3.95 15.85 -19.99
CA GLY A 143 4.82 16.28 -21.09
C GLY A 143 6.11 15.46 -21.18
N THR A 144 7.08 15.96 -21.93
CA THR A 144 8.42 15.39 -22.10
C THR A 144 9.45 16.45 -21.74
N THR A 145 10.39 16.11 -20.84
CA THR A 145 11.44 17.02 -20.38
C THR A 145 12.73 16.64 -21.07
N TYR A 146 13.37 17.62 -21.72
CA TYR A 146 14.63 17.48 -22.42
C TYR A 146 15.71 18.24 -21.66
N TYR A 147 16.91 17.68 -21.59
CA TYR A 147 17.99 18.28 -20.79
C TYR A 147 19.38 18.08 -21.39
N THR A 148 20.31 18.88 -20.87
CA THR A 148 21.76 18.79 -21.12
C THR A 148 22.50 19.08 -19.80
N THR A 149 23.65 18.44 -19.59
CA THR A 149 24.45 18.60 -18.36
C THR A 149 25.77 19.35 -18.58
N ASN A 150 26.09 19.66 -19.84
CA ASN A 150 27.30 20.38 -20.25
C ASN A 150 27.05 21.87 -20.52
N GLY A 151 25.89 22.41 -20.13
CA GLY A 151 25.52 23.80 -20.34
C GLY A 151 25.06 24.20 -21.76
N THR A 152 25.02 23.26 -22.72
CA THR A 152 24.45 23.52 -24.06
C THR A 152 22.93 23.67 -24.01
N THR A 153 22.30 24.38 -24.94
CA THR A 153 20.83 24.55 -24.94
C THR A 153 20.14 23.25 -25.37
N PRO A 154 19.25 22.66 -24.55
CA PRO A 154 18.50 21.46 -24.93
C PRO A 154 17.52 21.74 -26.07
N THR A 155 17.31 20.74 -26.94
CA THR A 155 16.28 20.70 -28.00
C THR A 155 15.43 19.45 -27.84
N THR A 156 14.38 19.26 -28.65
CA THR A 156 13.59 18.02 -28.67
C THR A 156 14.38 16.79 -29.16
N SER A 157 15.59 16.97 -29.69
CA SER A 157 16.54 15.90 -30.01
C SER A 157 17.52 15.59 -28.87
N SER A 158 17.48 16.35 -27.77
CA SER A 158 18.32 16.12 -26.60
C SER A 158 17.82 14.92 -25.78
N PRO A 159 18.64 14.38 -24.85
CA PRO A 159 18.22 13.31 -23.96
C PRO A 159 16.93 13.65 -23.19
N VAL A 160 16.01 12.69 -23.15
CA VAL A 160 14.78 12.79 -22.36
C VAL A 160 15.09 12.43 -20.91
N TYR A 161 14.62 13.26 -19.99
CA TYR A 161 14.72 12.99 -18.56
C TYR A 161 13.76 11.85 -18.18
N THR A 162 14.32 10.71 -17.79
CA THR A 162 13.57 9.50 -17.39
C THR A 162 13.89 9.03 -15.96
N ALA A 163 14.98 9.53 -15.37
CA ALA A 163 15.42 9.22 -14.00
C ALA A 163 16.26 10.38 -13.43
N PRO A 164 16.37 10.51 -12.08
CA PRO A 164 17.22 11.51 -11.44
C PRO A 164 18.68 11.50 -11.93
N LEU A 165 19.27 12.70 -12.01
CA LEU A 165 20.64 12.92 -12.49
C LEU A 165 21.57 13.11 -11.30
N THR A 166 22.64 12.33 -11.23
CA THR A 166 23.66 12.48 -10.16
C THR A 166 24.86 13.26 -10.67
N PHE A 167 25.23 14.32 -9.96
CA PHE A 167 26.39 15.16 -10.24
C PHE A 167 27.42 15.02 -9.14
N SER A 168 28.61 14.52 -9.48
CA SER A 168 29.77 14.37 -8.59
C SER A 168 30.84 15.45 -8.79
N ALA A 169 30.66 16.32 -9.78
CA ALA A 169 31.49 17.48 -10.07
C ALA A 169 30.62 18.66 -10.48
N THR A 170 31.20 19.87 -10.53
CA THR A 170 30.48 21.07 -10.94
C THR A 170 29.81 20.87 -12.31
N THR A 171 28.48 20.97 -12.36
CA THR A 171 27.66 20.63 -13.52
C THR A 171 26.63 21.72 -13.78
N THR A 172 26.50 22.15 -15.05
CA THR A 172 25.45 23.08 -15.49
C THR A 172 24.34 22.31 -16.20
N LEU A 173 23.21 22.16 -15.51
CA LEU A 173 22.01 21.51 -16.02
C LEU A 173 21.12 22.55 -16.70
N LYS A 174 20.82 22.34 -17.98
CA LYS A 174 19.76 23.08 -18.69
C LYS A 174 18.63 22.13 -19.07
N TYR A 175 17.38 22.58 -18.94
CA TYR A 175 16.21 21.76 -19.25
C TYR A 175 15.00 22.60 -19.68
N PHE A 176 14.09 21.98 -20.43
CA PHE A 176 12.74 22.47 -20.70
C PHE A 176 11.79 21.30 -20.92
N SER A 177 10.49 21.54 -20.78
CA SER A 177 9.44 20.57 -21.07
C SER A 177 8.53 21.00 -22.20
N ARG A 178 7.98 20.01 -22.90
CA ARG A 178 6.98 20.16 -23.95
C ARG A 178 5.82 19.19 -23.73
N ASP A 179 4.59 19.66 -23.79
CA ASP A 179 3.40 18.81 -23.63
C ASP A 179 2.98 18.13 -24.95
N ALA A 180 1.88 17.36 -24.90
CA ALA A 180 1.31 16.69 -26.06
C ALA A 180 0.56 17.65 -27.02
N ALA A 181 0.06 18.79 -26.51
CA ALA A 181 -0.59 19.84 -27.29
C ALA A 181 0.43 20.68 -28.09
N GLY A 182 1.71 20.57 -27.75
CA GLY A 182 2.84 21.20 -28.39
C GLY A 182 3.39 22.45 -27.68
N ASN A 183 2.82 22.84 -26.54
CA ASN A 183 3.28 23.99 -25.77
C ASN A 183 4.61 23.64 -25.08
N SER A 184 5.58 24.55 -25.14
CA SER A 184 6.93 24.36 -24.57
C SER A 184 7.27 25.48 -23.61
N GLU A 185 7.83 25.15 -22.45
CA GLU A 185 8.35 26.19 -21.54
C GLU A 185 9.68 26.76 -22.03
N ALA A 186 10.03 27.93 -21.49
CA ALA A 186 11.36 28.49 -21.64
C ALA A 186 12.43 27.59 -20.99
N VAL A 187 13.61 27.54 -21.60
CA VAL A 187 14.76 26.79 -21.07
C VAL A 187 15.20 27.36 -19.73
N LYS A 188 15.25 26.49 -18.72
CA LYS A 188 15.75 26.78 -17.37
C LYS A 188 17.19 26.32 -17.23
N THR A 189 17.96 27.04 -16.44
CA THR A 189 19.38 26.74 -16.15
C THR A 189 19.59 26.61 -14.65
N GLN A 190 20.32 25.58 -14.23
CA GLN A 190 20.74 25.34 -12.86
C GLN A 190 22.22 24.98 -12.83
N THR A 191 22.97 25.54 -11.89
CA THR A 191 24.39 25.23 -11.70
C THR A 191 24.56 24.53 -10.36
N TYR A 192 25.15 23.34 -10.38
CA TYR A 192 25.48 22.55 -9.20
C TYR A 192 26.99 22.59 -9.04
N THR A 193 27.51 23.20 -7.98
CA THR A 193 28.94 23.28 -7.69
C THR A 193 29.28 22.25 -6.63
N ILE A 194 30.16 21.28 -6.94
CA ILE A 194 30.60 20.28 -5.98
C ILE A 194 31.96 20.69 -5.44
N SER A 195 31.98 21.31 -4.25
CA SER A 195 33.21 21.69 -3.58
C SER A 195 33.73 20.48 -2.83
N GLY A 196 34.74 19.81 -3.40
CA GLY A 196 35.46 18.76 -2.71
C GLY A 196 36.23 19.36 -1.53
N THR A 197 35.72 19.18 -0.32
CA THR A 197 36.47 19.38 0.92
C THR A 197 36.32 18.17 1.80
N THR A 198 37.47 17.55 2.08
CA THR A 198 37.73 16.78 3.29
C THR A 198 37.29 17.59 4.52
N GLY A 199 36.33 17.07 5.29
CA GLY A 199 36.02 17.51 6.65
C GLY A 199 34.95 18.59 6.81
N GLY A 200 33.96 18.32 7.67
CA GLY A 200 33.04 19.29 8.27
C GLY A 200 31.75 18.63 8.76
N GLY A 201 31.40 18.57 10.05
CA GLY A 201 32.07 19.05 11.25
C GLY A 201 31.40 18.42 12.47
N SER A 202 32.21 18.07 13.46
CA SER A 202 31.76 17.84 14.83
C SER A 202 31.66 19.20 15.53
N GLY A 203 30.58 19.41 16.28
CA GLY A 203 30.35 20.53 17.21
C GLY A 203 29.12 21.37 16.84
N SER A 204 27.95 21.27 17.46
CA SER A 204 27.59 20.72 18.76
C SER A 204 26.82 19.40 18.62
N GLY A 205 27.22 18.40 19.40
CA GLY A 205 26.45 17.18 19.56
C GLY A 205 25.03 17.51 20.03
N HIS A 206 24.08 16.66 19.65
CA HIS A 206 22.71 16.77 20.14
C HIS A 206 22.63 16.92 21.67
N THR A 207 23.67 16.50 22.40
CA THR A 207 23.89 16.59 23.85
C THR A 207 23.56 17.92 24.53
N SER A 208 23.55 19.05 23.84
CA SER A 208 23.19 20.36 24.42
C SER A 208 21.83 20.91 23.96
N LEU A 209 21.04 20.14 23.22
CA LEU A 209 19.75 20.60 22.70
C LEU A 209 18.68 20.64 23.81
N THR A 210 17.82 21.64 23.74
CA THR A 210 16.60 21.73 24.54
C THR A 210 15.39 21.59 23.62
N TRP A 211 14.38 20.86 24.07
CA TRP A 211 13.16 20.65 23.31
C TRP A 211 12.29 21.92 23.23
N THR A 212 12.15 22.45 22.01
CA THR A 212 11.32 23.61 21.63
C THR A 212 10.17 23.25 20.69
N GLY A 213 10.07 21.98 20.23
CA GLY A 213 9.04 21.51 19.30
C GLY A 213 9.60 20.72 18.12
N TYR A 214 8.72 20.02 17.37
CA TYR A 214 9.13 19.15 16.26
C TYR A 214 9.82 19.89 15.10
N ASN A 215 9.46 21.16 14.89
CA ASN A 215 10.05 22.00 13.85
C ASN A 215 11.54 22.32 14.10
N MET A 216 12.09 22.06 15.29
CA MET A 216 13.54 22.22 15.51
C MET A 216 14.37 21.31 14.62
N CYS A 217 13.88 20.11 14.30
CA CYS A 217 14.70 19.13 13.59
C CYS A 217 15.04 19.70 12.21
N ARG A 218 14.05 20.29 11.54
CA ARG A 218 14.20 20.87 10.21
C ARG A 218 14.95 22.21 10.17
N SER A 219 15.29 22.83 11.31
CA SER A 219 16.17 24.00 11.30
C SER A 219 17.60 23.61 10.90
N CYS A 220 17.99 22.37 11.15
CA CYS A 220 19.29 21.80 10.75
C CYS A 220 19.15 20.70 9.69
N HIS A 221 18.02 19.98 9.66
CA HIS A 221 17.75 18.83 8.80
C HIS A 221 16.63 19.10 7.78
N ALA A 222 16.69 20.28 7.13
CA ALA A 222 15.67 20.68 6.16
C ALA A 222 15.62 19.75 4.94
N THR A 223 16.77 19.22 4.51
CA THR A 223 16.88 18.25 3.42
C THR A 223 16.17 16.96 3.79
N GLU A 224 16.49 16.38 4.95
CA GLU A 224 15.90 15.13 5.43
C GLU A 224 14.38 15.26 5.65
N ALA A 225 13.91 16.41 6.15
CA ALA A 225 12.48 16.68 6.25
C ALA A 225 11.79 16.69 4.86
N SER A 226 12.43 17.28 3.85
CA SER A 226 11.94 17.27 2.46
C SER A 226 11.96 15.87 1.86
N GLU A 227 13.02 15.09 2.09
CA GLU A 227 13.11 13.69 1.66
C GLU A 227 12.01 12.84 2.28
N MET A 228 11.80 13.00 3.60
CA MET A 228 10.76 12.28 4.33
C MET A 228 9.36 12.66 3.84
N PHE A 229 9.10 13.95 3.58
CA PHE A 229 7.83 14.39 2.98
C PHE A 229 7.54 13.69 1.64
N ASN A 230 8.57 13.44 0.82
CA ASN A 230 8.46 12.79 -0.49
C ASN A 230 8.48 11.25 -0.43
N SER A 231 8.50 10.67 0.77
CA SER A 231 8.50 9.22 0.99
C SER A 231 7.07 8.66 1.03
N VAL A 232 6.89 7.39 0.67
CA VAL A 232 5.67 6.62 0.90
C VAL A 232 5.37 6.53 2.40
N HIS A 233 6.37 6.57 3.27
CA HIS A 233 6.14 6.56 4.73
C HIS A 233 5.31 7.75 5.19
N TYR A 234 5.56 8.94 4.63
CA TYR A 234 4.78 10.14 4.92
C TYR A 234 3.56 10.26 4.00
N GLN A 235 3.69 10.10 2.69
CA GLN A 235 2.55 10.29 1.77
C GLN A 235 1.51 9.17 1.88
N TRP A 236 1.92 7.98 2.34
CA TRP A 236 1.11 6.74 2.27
C TRP A 236 0.57 6.43 0.87
N ARG A 237 1.24 6.98 -0.14
CA ARG A 237 0.93 6.92 -1.55
C ARG A 237 2.22 7.10 -2.34
N GLY A 238 2.32 6.47 -3.49
CA GLY A 238 3.49 6.59 -4.37
C GLY A 238 3.32 5.85 -5.69
N ALA A 239 4.39 5.84 -6.49
CA ALA A 239 4.43 5.15 -7.77
C ALA A 239 4.22 3.64 -7.60
N SER A 240 3.33 3.06 -8.39
CA SER A 240 2.84 1.69 -8.22
C SER A 240 2.85 0.90 -9.54
N ALA A 241 3.96 0.98 -10.28
CA ALA A 241 4.09 0.39 -11.62
C ALA A 241 3.96 -1.14 -11.65
N THR A 242 4.19 -1.81 -10.53
CA THR A 242 4.13 -3.27 -10.40
C THR A 242 2.78 -3.77 -9.87
N THR A 243 1.80 -2.88 -9.66
CA THR A 243 0.46 -3.28 -9.21
C THR A 243 -0.61 -2.76 -10.17
N THR A 244 -1.69 -3.53 -10.35
CA THR A 244 -2.85 -3.09 -11.14
C THR A 244 -3.48 -1.80 -10.60
N GLY A 245 -4.14 -1.05 -11.48
CA GLY A 245 -4.83 0.19 -11.12
C GLY A 245 -4.03 1.46 -11.45
N PRO A 246 -4.29 2.57 -10.74
CA PRO A 246 -3.64 3.85 -11.02
C PRO A 246 -2.12 3.81 -10.85
N ALA A 247 -1.41 4.60 -11.66
CA ALA A 247 0.06 4.73 -11.58
C ALA A 247 0.55 5.22 -10.20
N THR A 248 -0.28 6.00 -9.52
CA THR A 248 0.00 6.51 -8.17
C THR A 248 -1.14 6.14 -7.22
N GLN A 249 -0.86 5.23 -6.29
CA GLN A 249 -1.84 4.67 -5.36
C GLN A 249 -1.18 4.30 -4.03
N GLY A 250 -1.98 3.98 -3.03
CA GLY A 250 -1.48 3.65 -1.69
C GLY A 250 -2.61 3.57 -0.67
N LYS A 251 -2.28 3.66 0.62
CA LYS A 251 -3.32 3.61 1.66
C LYS A 251 -4.18 4.87 1.65
N PHE A 252 -3.62 6.02 1.27
CA PHE A 252 -4.27 7.33 1.38
C PHE A 252 -4.37 8.03 0.02
N SER A 253 -5.46 8.79 -0.15
CA SER A 253 -5.64 9.80 -1.19
C SER A 253 -6.35 11.00 -0.57
N GLU A 254 -6.01 12.21 -1.02
CA GLU A 254 -6.66 13.45 -0.61
C GLU A 254 -8.13 13.51 -1.06
N THR A 255 -8.44 12.80 -2.15
CA THR A 255 -9.80 12.70 -2.69
C THR A 255 -10.32 11.28 -2.59
N VAL A 256 -11.65 11.14 -2.58
CA VAL A 256 -12.29 9.83 -2.66
C VAL A 256 -12.25 9.35 -4.11
N ASP A 257 -11.27 8.51 -4.41
CA ASP A 257 -10.97 7.98 -5.73
C ASP A 257 -10.61 6.48 -5.69
N ASN A 258 -10.27 5.92 -6.86
CA ASN A 258 -9.85 4.52 -7.01
C ASN A 258 -8.34 4.29 -6.77
N SER A 259 -7.65 5.21 -6.10
CA SER A 259 -6.21 5.08 -5.79
C SER A 259 -5.93 4.63 -4.35
N THR A 260 -6.97 4.45 -3.53
CA THR A 260 -6.83 3.97 -2.15
C THR A 260 -6.97 2.44 -2.06
N ALA A 261 -5.90 1.80 -1.60
CA ALA A 261 -5.75 0.36 -1.48
C ALA A 261 -6.73 -0.21 -0.46
N MET A 262 -7.38 -1.32 -0.82
CA MET A 262 -8.12 -2.15 0.12
C MET A 262 -7.24 -3.24 0.71
N ASN A 263 -7.59 -3.70 1.91
CA ASN A 263 -7.07 -4.92 2.50
C ASN A 263 -8.21 -5.73 3.14
N SER A 264 -7.97 -6.99 3.46
CA SER A 264 -8.98 -7.82 4.11
C SER A 264 -9.04 -7.59 5.65
N TYR A 265 -8.25 -6.68 6.22
CA TYR A 265 -8.23 -6.36 7.66
C TYR A 265 -9.25 -5.27 7.99
N CYS A 266 -8.80 -4.02 8.08
CA CYS A 266 -9.61 -2.84 8.35
C CYS A 266 -10.25 -2.24 7.10
N ILE A 267 -10.22 -2.97 5.98
CA ILE A 267 -10.83 -2.62 4.70
C ILE A 267 -10.11 -1.44 4.03
N ASN A 268 -10.31 -0.21 4.52
CA ASN A 268 -9.71 1.00 3.97
C ASN A 268 -9.63 2.12 5.04
N ILE A 269 -8.75 3.10 4.82
CA ILE A 269 -8.57 4.22 5.76
C ILE A 269 -9.62 5.33 5.61
N LEU A 270 -10.44 5.34 4.55
CA LEU A 270 -11.40 6.41 4.33
C LEU A 270 -12.38 6.51 5.52
N GLY A 271 -12.51 7.71 6.08
CA GLY A 271 -13.23 7.95 7.34
C GLY A 271 -12.47 7.55 8.60
N ASN A 272 -11.37 6.79 8.48
CA ASN A 272 -10.67 6.09 9.56
C ASN A 272 -9.31 6.68 9.94
N TRP A 273 -8.94 7.86 9.41
CA TRP A 273 -7.67 8.52 9.69
C TRP A 273 -7.51 8.83 11.19
N ASN A 274 -8.53 9.47 11.77
CA ASN A 274 -8.44 10.22 13.02
C ASN A 274 -9.28 9.62 14.18
N ASN A 275 -9.55 8.32 14.16
CA ASN A 275 -10.55 7.73 15.07
C ASN A 275 -9.92 7.15 16.35
N TYR A 276 -10.75 6.61 17.26
CA TYR A 276 -10.35 6.10 18.59
C TYR A 276 -9.26 5.00 18.56
N SER A 277 -9.08 4.36 17.41
CA SER A 277 -8.03 3.36 17.10
C SER A 277 -7.20 3.74 15.87
N GLY A 278 -7.25 5.02 15.47
CA GLY A 278 -7.00 5.54 14.13
C GLY A 278 -5.79 4.97 13.41
N CYS A 279 -5.95 4.71 12.12
CA CYS A 279 -4.89 4.16 11.27
C CYS A 279 -3.61 5.02 11.36
N SER A 280 -3.75 6.34 11.54
CA SER A 280 -2.66 7.31 11.70
C SER A 280 -1.70 7.03 12.86
N ASN A 281 -2.03 6.13 13.79
CA ASN A 281 -1.12 5.71 14.85
C ASN A 281 0.21 5.20 14.30
N CYS A 282 0.16 4.56 13.12
CA CYS A 282 1.32 4.06 12.40
C CYS A 282 1.84 5.03 11.32
N HIS A 283 1.26 6.23 11.19
CA HIS A 283 1.72 7.25 10.25
C HIS A 283 2.87 8.04 10.87
N VAL A 284 3.88 8.39 10.10
CA VAL A 284 5.08 9.10 10.60
C VAL A 284 4.87 10.60 10.79
N GLY A 285 3.62 11.07 10.71
CA GLY A 285 3.25 12.44 10.99
C GLY A 285 2.57 12.64 12.35
N LEU A 286 2.30 13.89 12.68
CA LEU A 286 1.70 14.34 13.94
C LEU A 286 0.17 14.44 13.88
N GLY A 287 -0.46 13.70 12.96
CA GLY A 287 -1.91 13.54 12.87
C GLY A 287 -2.58 14.35 11.77
N ALA A 288 -1.91 15.35 11.17
CA ALA A 288 -2.42 15.96 9.95
C ALA A 288 -2.28 14.99 8.77
N LYS A 289 -3.30 14.98 7.89
CA LYS A 289 -3.26 14.20 6.66
C LYS A 289 -2.17 14.74 5.71
N PRO A 290 -1.48 13.86 4.97
CA PRO A 290 -0.55 14.28 3.93
C PRO A 290 -1.26 15.10 2.86
N SER A 291 -0.51 16.02 2.25
CA SER A 291 -0.85 16.66 0.98
C SER A 291 0.27 16.41 -0.02
N GLY A 292 -0.09 16.35 -1.31
CA GLY A 292 0.85 16.29 -2.43
C GLY A 292 1.64 17.58 -2.62
N THR A 293 1.26 18.68 -1.96
CA THR A 293 2.00 19.94 -1.99
C THR A 293 2.80 20.14 -0.71
N SER A 294 4.11 20.33 -0.85
CA SER A 294 4.98 20.65 0.28
C SER A 294 4.70 22.05 0.83
N SER A 295 4.62 22.15 2.15
CA SER A 295 4.43 23.41 2.88
C SER A 295 5.12 23.33 4.24
N ALA A 296 5.38 24.47 4.88
CA ALA A 296 5.94 24.50 6.23
C ALA A 296 5.09 23.67 7.21
N ALA A 297 3.75 23.76 7.13
CA ALA A 297 2.86 22.97 7.97
C ALA A 297 2.98 21.45 7.73
N GLN A 298 3.17 21.01 6.48
CA GLN A 298 3.39 19.59 6.18
C GLN A 298 4.76 19.11 6.69
N LEU A 299 5.80 19.94 6.55
CA LEU A 299 7.14 19.60 7.06
C LEU A 299 7.18 19.58 8.59
N ASP A 300 6.49 20.53 9.25
CA ASP A 300 6.38 20.60 10.71
C ASP A 300 5.48 19.47 11.27
N ASN A 301 4.64 18.86 10.44
CA ASN A 301 3.86 17.67 10.79
C ASN A 301 4.68 16.37 10.78
N ILE A 302 5.94 16.37 10.32
CA ILE A 302 6.78 15.15 10.33
C ILE A 302 7.27 14.86 11.75
N ASP A 303 7.05 13.62 12.21
CA ASP A 303 7.55 13.14 13.49
C ASP A 303 8.89 12.41 13.29
N CYS A 304 10.01 13.15 13.40
CA CYS A 304 11.33 12.55 13.26
C CYS A 304 11.66 11.56 14.39
N LEU A 305 11.11 11.78 15.60
CA LEU A 305 11.47 11.01 16.78
C LEU A 305 10.89 9.60 16.77
N ILE A 306 9.76 9.37 16.08
CA ILE A 306 9.13 8.05 16.00
C ILE A 306 10.08 6.96 15.45
N CYS A 307 11.01 7.34 14.59
CA CYS A 307 12.03 6.45 14.02
C CYS A 307 13.40 6.61 14.69
N HIS A 308 13.75 7.81 15.16
CA HIS A 308 15.09 8.13 15.64
C HIS A 308 15.27 8.07 17.16
N GLN A 309 14.21 7.79 17.93
CA GLN A 309 14.29 7.67 19.39
C GLN A 309 13.40 6.55 19.91
N LYS A 310 14.02 5.46 20.40
CA LYS A 310 13.30 4.25 20.85
C LYS A 310 12.43 4.48 22.08
N ASP A 311 12.84 5.38 22.97
CA ASP A 311 12.15 5.65 24.24
C ASP A 311 11.13 6.78 24.11
N TYR A 312 11.10 7.47 22.96
CA TYR A 312 10.06 8.43 22.64
C TYR A 312 8.73 7.70 22.45
N LYS A 313 7.69 8.24 23.05
CA LYS A 313 6.31 7.76 22.95
C LYS A 313 5.44 8.97 22.71
N ARG A 314 4.37 8.78 21.94
CA ARG A 314 3.39 9.82 21.64
C ARG A 314 2.00 9.32 21.95
N THR A 315 1.14 10.25 22.32
CA THR A 315 -0.29 10.01 22.53
C THR A 315 -1.05 11.03 21.71
N ARG A 316 -2.29 10.69 21.39
CA ARG A 316 -3.15 11.56 20.61
C ARG A 316 -3.91 12.49 21.53
N SER A 317 -3.98 13.77 21.18
CA SER A 317 -4.80 14.73 21.92
C SER A 317 -6.29 14.47 21.67
N ASN A 318 -7.09 14.52 22.73
CA ASN A 318 -8.54 14.42 22.69
C ASN A 318 -9.22 15.59 21.94
N SER A 319 -8.53 16.73 21.78
CA SER A 319 -9.12 18.00 21.30
C SER A 319 -8.79 18.39 19.85
N GLY A 320 -8.05 17.59 19.10
CA GLY A 320 -7.68 17.96 17.72
C GLY A 320 -7.07 16.85 16.87
N GLY A 321 -6.95 15.64 17.41
CA GLY A 321 -6.46 14.50 16.65
C GLY A 321 -4.98 14.52 16.27
N THR A 322 -4.24 15.52 16.77
CA THR A 322 -2.79 15.63 16.64
C THR A 322 -2.07 14.79 17.69
N TYR A 323 -0.84 14.36 17.39
CA TYR A 323 0.02 13.66 18.34
C TYR A 323 0.88 14.63 19.14
N ALA A 324 0.97 14.37 20.43
CA ALA A 324 1.87 15.04 21.36
C ALA A 324 2.74 14.00 22.08
N PRO A 325 3.92 14.39 22.60
CA PRO A 325 4.73 13.49 23.41
C PRO A 325 3.93 12.93 24.59
N ASN A 326 4.00 11.63 24.81
CA ASN A 326 3.42 10.96 25.96
C ASN A 326 4.50 10.79 27.02
N THR A 327 4.87 11.88 27.68
CA THR A 327 5.96 11.91 28.66
C THR A 327 5.72 10.94 29.83
N ALA A 328 4.47 10.62 30.15
CA ALA A 328 4.10 9.62 31.16
C ALA A 328 4.45 8.17 30.77
N GLN A 329 4.76 7.91 29.50
CA GLN A 329 5.17 6.60 28.98
C GLN A 329 6.62 6.60 28.48
N MET A 330 7.34 7.70 28.66
CA MET A 330 8.74 7.83 28.27
C MET A 330 9.64 7.57 29.49
N SER A 331 10.75 6.88 29.27
CA SER A 331 11.80 6.70 30.29
C SER A 331 12.83 7.83 30.30
N ILE A 332 12.65 8.83 29.43
CA ILE A 332 13.55 9.96 29.20
C ILE A 332 12.76 11.26 29.09
N SER A 333 13.39 12.41 29.35
CA SER A 333 12.82 13.72 29.06
C SER A 333 12.78 14.00 27.56
N MET A 334 12.04 15.03 27.14
CA MET A 334 12.06 15.47 25.75
C MET A 334 13.42 16.05 25.32
N ASP A 335 14.14 16.69 26.23
CA ASP A 335 15.51 17.14 25.99
C ASP A 335 16.41 15.92 25.72
N GLN A 336 16.34 14.90 26.57
CA GLN A 336 17.08 13.66 26.36
C GLN A 336 16.68 12.97 25.06
N ALA A 337 15.39 13.02 24.68
CA ALA A 337 14.89 12.43 23.45
C ALA A 337 15.58 13.01 22.21
N VAL A 338 15.77 14.33 22.15
CA VAL A 338 16.51 14.98 21.06
C VAL A 338 18.02 14.87 21.23
N GLN A 339 18.54 14.88 22.46
CA GLN A 339 19.96 14.77 22.76
C GLN A 339 20.55 13.40 22.39
N THR A 340 19.72 12.35 22.39
CA THR A 340 20.15 10.96 22.24
C THR A 340 19.53 10.27 21.01
N VAL A 341 19.12 11.03 19.99
CA VAL A 341 18.62 10.44 18.74
C VAL A 341 19.69 9.54 18.09
N THR A 342 19.23 8.48 17.46
CA THR A 342 20.07 7.44 16.86
C THR A 342 19.61 7.10 15.45
N LYS A 343 20.40 6.30 14.73
CA LYS A 343 19.87 5.60 13.55
C LYS A 343 18.74 4.66 14.01
N PRO A 344 17.69 4.44 13.18
CA PRO A 344 16.59 3.56 13.55
C PRO A 344 17.07 2.17 13.98
N THR A 345 16.41 1.66 15.01
CA THR A 345 16.59 0.30 15.54
C THR A 345 15.44 -0.60 15.11
N ARG A 346 15.58 -1.92 15.23
CA ARG A 346 14.47 -2.86 14.99
C ARG A 346 13.23 -2.45 15.79
N SER A 347 13.40 -2.18 17.08
CA SER A 347 12.31 -1.79 17.97
C SER A 347 11.56 -0.55 17.48
N THR A 348 12.26 0.49 16.97
CA THR A 348 11.60 1.69 16.44
C THR A 348 10.72 1.40 15.22
N CYS A 349 11.17 0.53 14.31
CA CYS A 349 10.40 0.11 13.14
C CYS A 349 9.18 -0.75 13.53
N LEU A 350 9.38 -1.67 14.47
CA LEU A 350 8.38 -2.65 14.88
C LEU A 350 7.20 -2.02 15.65
N GLN A 351 7.35 -0.80 16.19
CA GLN A 351 6.24 -0.04 16.77
C GLN A 351 5.02 0.04 15.85
N CYS A 352 5.26 0.09 14.54
CA CYS A 352 4.21 0.13 13.51
C CYS A 352 4.15 -1.16 12.69
N HIS A 353 5.31 -1.68 12.28
CA HIS A 353 5.37 -2.78 11.32
C HIS A 353 4.93 -4.14 11.88
N ALA A 354 5.01 -4.32 13.20
CA ALA A 354 4.55 -5.54 13.89
C ALA A 354 3.06 -5.49 14.26
N LYS A 355 2.48 -4.29 14.49
CA LYS A 355 1.16 -4.11 15.13
C LYS A 355 -0.02 -3.89 14.17
N GLY A 356 0.16 -4.15 12.87
CA GLY A 356 -0.89 -3.96 11.88
C GLY A 356 -2.08 -4.89 12.10
N GLY A 357 -3.31 -4.39 11.91
CA GLY A 357 -4.53 -5.19 12.03
C GLY A 357 -5.12 -5.28 13.45
N GLY A 358 -4.55 -4.57 14.42
CA GLY A 358 -5.12 -4.47 15.78
C GLY A 358 -4.35 -5.25 16.86
N GLY A 359 -3.24 -5.89 16.51
CA GLY A 359 -2.40 -6.63 17.45
C GLY A 359 -1.02 -6.95 16.87
N ASP A 360 -0.12 -7.44 17.72
CA ASP A 360 1.21 -7.90 17.31
C ASP A 360 1.11 -9.12 16.39
N ASN A 361 1.90 -9.13 15.33
CA ASN A 361 1.92 -10.12 14.24
C ASN A 361 0.58 -10.38 13.51
N PHE A 362 -0.51 -9.67 13.81
CA PHE A 362 -1.83 -9.97 13.22
C PHE A 362 -1.81 -9.81 11.70
N LYS A 363 -1.12 -8.78 11.19
CA LYS A 363 -1.04 -8.51 9.75
C LYS A 363 0.02 -9.35 9.01
N ARG A 364 1.30 -9.18 9.32
CA ARG A 364 2.38 -9.77 8.49
C ARG A 364 2.46 -11.28 8.61
N GLY A 365 2.38 -11.79 9.84
CA GLY A 365 2.51 -13.22 10.13
C GLY A 365 3.96 -13.67 10.28
N ASP A 366 4.92 -12.91 9.77
CA ASP A 366 6.36 -13.17 9.93
C ASP A 366 7.09 -11.99 10.60
N LEU A 367 6.39 -11.01 11.18
CA LEU A 367 7.04 -9.84 11.75
C LEU A 367 6.34 -9.39 13.02
N THR A 368 7.09 -9.42 14.12
CA THR A 368 6.57 -9.36 15.49
C THR A 368 7.41 -8.42 16.35
N LEU A 369 6.91 -8.01 17.51
CA LEU A 369 7.70 -7.21 18.46
C LEU A 369 8.93 -7.97 18.98
N ALA A 370 8.87 -9.30 19.07
CA ALA A 370 9.98 -10.14 19.54
C ALA A 370 11.26 -9.93 18.72
N HIS A 371 11.13 -9.64 17.42
CA HIS A 371 12.25 -9.32 16.53
C HIS A 371 13.07 -8.10 16.98
N GLY A 372 12.54 -7.26 17.86
CA GLY A 372 13.28 -6.12 18.43
C GLY A 372 14.53 -6.55 19.19
N SER A 373 14.45 -7.67 19.92
CA SER A 373 15.46 -8.05 20.91
C SER A 373 15.72 -9.55 21.06
N THR A 374 14.99 -10.41 20.34
CA THR A 374 15.13 -11.87 20.49
C THR A 374 16.58 -12.36 20.36
N THR A 375 16.90 -13.34 21.18
CA THR A 375 18.11 -14.15 21.19
C THR A 375 17.91 -15.50 20.49
N ASP A 376 16.67 -15.83 20.13
CA ASP A 376 16.31 -17.11 19.54
C ASP A 376 16.64 -17.17 18.04
N ALA A 377 17.78 -17.79 17.71
CA ALA A 377 18.17 -18.00 16.32
C ALA A 377 17.28 -19.01 15.58
N ALA A 378 16.51 -19.87 16.27
CA ALA A 378 15.52 -20.76 15.65
C ALA A 378 14.29 -19.99 15.16
N PHE A 379 14.00 -18.86 15.80
CA PHE A 379 12.96 -17.93 15.39
C PHE A 379 13.37 -17.13 14.14
N ASP A 380 14.49 -16.38 14.19
CA ASP A 380 15.04 -15.70 13.01
C ASP A 380 16.58 -15.55 13.09
N VAL A 381 17.30 -16.15 12.15
CA VAL A 381 18.77 -16.16 12.14
C VAL A 381 19.41 -14.82 11.82
N HIS A 382 18.69 -13.95 11.12
CA HIS A 382 19.19 -12.66 10.68
C HIS A 382 19.05 -11.62 11.78
N MET A 383 17.92 -11.62 12.48
CA MET A 383 17.60 -10.62 13.51
C MET A 383 17.93 -11.05 14.93
N ALA A 384 18.10 -12.35 15.22
CA ALA A 384 18.51 -12.81 16.54
C ALA A 384 19.84 -12.19 16.97
N THR A 385 19.87 -11.63 18.18
CA THR A 385 21.02 -10.93 18.76
C THR A 385 22.23 -11.84 18.98
N THR A 386 21.99 -13.15 19.14
CA THR A 386 23.02 -14.19 19.28
C THR A 386 23.60 -14.65 17.94
N ARG A 387 23.06 -14.18 16.81
CA ARG A 387 23.48 -14.59 15.47
C ARG A 387 23.68 -13.39 14.54
N GLY A 388 22.83 -13.19 13.54
CA GLY A 388 23.05 -12.15 12.53
C GLY A 388 22.98 -10.74 13.12
N ASN A 389 22.16 -10.56 14.16
CA ASN A 389 21.88 -9.29 14.83
C ASN A 389 21.69 -8.10 13.84
N LEU A 390 21.12 -8.37 12.68
CA LEU A 390 20.98 -7.38 11.62
C LEU A 390 19.90 -6.38 11.99
N SER A 391 20.18 -5.11 11.74
CA SER A 391 19.16 -4.07 11.73
C SER A 391 18.30 -4.19 10.48
N CYS A 392 17.08 -3.62 10.49
CA CYS A 392 16.19 -3.69 9.32
C CYS A 392 16.87 -3.12 8.06
N GLN A 393 17.56 -2.00 8.22
CA GLN A 393 18.28 -1.28 7.17
C GLN A 393 19.50 -2.02 6.60
N ALA A 394 19.95 -3.10 7.23
CA ALA A 394 20.98 -3.96 6.65
C ALA A 394 20.48 -4.67 5.38
N CYS A 395 19.17 -4.93 5.29
CA CYS A 395 18.51 -5.47 4.11
C CYS A 395 17.67 -4.40 3.40
N HIS A 396 16.87 -3.65 4.16
CA HIS A 396 16.09 -2.51 3.68
C HIS A 396 16.98 -1.28 3.52
N THR A 397 17.92 -1.33 2.58
CA THR A 397 18.83 -0.21 2.31
C THR A 397 18.04 1.08 2.10
N THR A 398 18.49 2.16 2.73
CA THR A 398 17.78 3.44 2.75
C THR A 398 18.64 4.51 2.11
N SER A 399 18.06 5.26 1.18
CA SER A 399 18.67 6.44 0.58
C SER A 399 17.62 7.53 0.44
N SER A 400 17.94 8.75 0.85
CA SER A 400 17.01 9.88 0.86
C SER A 400 15.66 9.56 1.50
N HIS A 401 15.69 8.95 2.70
CA HIS A 401 14.51 8.47 3.45
C HIS A 401 13.60 7.48 2.71
N LYS A 402 14.03 6.96 1.55
CA LYS A 402 13.32 5.93 0.78
C LYS A 402 13.95 4.58 1.04
N MET A 403 13.13 3.61 1.41
CA MET A 403 13.56 2.29 1.83
C MET A 403 13.37 1.25 0.71
N ALA A 404 14.39 0.40 0.53
CA ALA A 404 14.33 -0.73 -0.37
C ALA A 404 13.30 -1.78 0.06
N GLY A 405 12.79 -2.51 -0.92
CA GLY A 405 11.88 -3.64 -0.71
C GLY A 405 10.43 -3.34 -1.06
N HIS A 406 9.76 -4.37 -1.55
CA HIS A 406 8.35 -4.34 -1.93
C HIS A 406 7.76 -5.74 -1.72
N GLY A 407 6.58 -5.80 -1.10
CA GLY A 407 5.84 -7.03 -0.86
C GLY A 407 4.65 -7.12 -1.80
N SER A 408 4.17 -8.34 -2.08
CA SER A 408 3.07 -8.56 -3.03
C SER A 408 1.77 -7.82 -2.70
N ASP A 409 1.50 -7.50 -1.43
CA ASP A 409 0.30 -6.77 -0.99
C ASP A 409 0.45 -5.25 -0.96
N LEU A 410 1.66 -4.73 -1.18
CA LEU A 410 1.93 -3.30 -1.18
C LEU A 410 1.66 -2.71 -2.56
N ARG A 411 1.02 -1.53 -2.63
CA ARG A 411 0.81 -0.83 -3.91
C ARG A 411 2.05 -0.05 -4.34
N PRO A 412 2.52 0.96 -3.58
CA PRO A 412 3.65 1.75 -4.03
C PRO A 412 4.98 1.05 -3.81
N THR A 413 5.91 1.31 -4.72
CA THR A 413 7.32 0.99 -4.58
C THR A 413 8.06 2.26 -4.13
N GLU A 414 8.67 2.19 -2.95
CA GLU A 414 9.34 3.35 -2.33
C GLU A 414 10.71 3.63 -2.98
N SER A 415 11.45 2.58 -3.33
CA SER A 415 12.78 2.65 -3.93
C SER A 415 12.93 1.58 -5.01
N ALA A 416 13.70 1.89 -6.05
CA ALA A 416 14.07 0.91 -7.09
C ALA A 416 15.05 -0.16 -6.56
N ALA A 417 15.67 0.08 -5.39
CA ALA A 417 16.54 -0.91 -4.76
C ALA A 417 15.73 -2.13 -4.29
N THR A 418 16.16 -3.31 -4.73
CA THR A 418 15.52 -4.59 -4.39
C THR A 418 16.24 -5.29 -3.25
N ILE A 419 15.49 -6.07 -2.47
CA ILE A 419 16.06 -6.96 -1.45
C ILE A 419 16.26 -8.34 -2.05
N SER A 420 17.46 -8.90 -1.90
CA SER A 420 17.81 -10.24 -2.36
C SER A 420 18.48 -11.03 -1.24
N CYS A 421 18.21 -12.33 -1.19
CA CYS A 421 18.92 -13.25 -0.30
C CYS A 421 20.36 -13.49 -0.76
N SER A 422 20.65 -13.38 -2.06
CA SER A 422 21.99 -13.57 -2.61
C SER A 422 22.50 -12.25 -3.19
N THR A 423 23.50 -11.70 -2.53
CA THR A 423 24.24 -10.49 -2.88
C THR A 423 25.74 -10.79 -2.77
N SER A 424 26.60 -9.87 -3.21
CA SER A 424 28.05 -10.00 -3.03
C SER A 424 28.47 -10.06 -1.56
N THR A 425 27.67 -9.49 -0.64
CA THR A 425 27.96 -9.42 0.80
C THR A 425 27.23 -10.51 1.60
N CYS A 426 26.08 -10.97 1.12
CA CYS A 426 25.22 -11.93 1.82
C CYS A 426 24.93 -13.11 0.90
N HIS A 427 25.35 -14.31 1.29
CA HIS A 427 25.20 -15.53 0.48
C HIS A 427 25.71 -15.41 -0.97
N PRO A 428 26.97 -14.97 -1.20
CA PRO A 428 27.51 -14.68 -2.54
C PRO A 428 27.60 -15.90 -3.45
N THR A 429 27.64 -17.10 -2.87
CA THR A 429 27.72 -18.36 -3.62
C THR A 429 26.34 -18.91 -3.99
N LYS A 430 25.24 -18.29 -3.55
CA LYS A 430 23.88 -18.84 -3.64
C LYS A 430 23.05 -18.30 -4.80
N ALA A 431 23.68 -17.56 -5.74
CA ALA A 431 23.03 -17.07 -6.95
C ALA A 431 23.16 -18.04 -8.14
N SER A 432 24.08 -19.00 -8.08
CA SER A 432 24.39 -19.91 -9.19
C SER A 432 23.39 -21.08 -9.26
N THR A 433 22.92 -21.39 -10.47
CA THR A 433 22.06 -22.56 -10.72
C THR A 433 22.84 -23.85 -10.89
N THR A 434 24.18 -23.81 -10.92
CA THR A 434 25.03 -24.99 -11.08
C THR A 434 25.89 -25.28 -9.85
N SER A 435 26.09 -24.30 -8.98
CA SER A 435 26.93 -24.39 -7.78
C SER A 435 26.33 -23.59 -6.62
N GLY A 436 26.85 -23.78 -5.40
CA GLY A 436 26.45 -22.98 -4.23
C GLY A 436 25.81 -23.79 -3.12
N HIS A 437 24.90 -24.72 -3.43
CA HIS A 437 24.29 -25.65 -2.48
C HIS A 437 24.94 -27.04 -2.57
N THR A 438 24.57 -27.91 -1.63
CA THR A 438 25.12 -29.27 -1.47
C THR A 438 24.86 -30.17 -2.68
N THR A 439 23.84 -29.88 -3.51
CA THR A 439 23.53 -30.65 -4.71
C THR A 439 23.22 -29.74 -5.88
N THR A 440 23.56 -30.18 -7.10
CA THR A 440 23.21 -29.48 -8.34
C THR A 440 21.70 -29.35 -8.52
N ASP A 441 20.92 -30.33 -8.03
CA ASP A 441 19.46 -30.27 -8.08
C ASP A 441 18.92 -29.08 -7.29
N VAL A 442 19.41 -28.83 -6.07
CA VAL A 442 19.01 -27.64 -5.29
C VAL A 442 19.43 -26.35 -5.98
N ASN A 443 20.62 -26.32 -6.61
CA ASN A 443 21.04 -25.14 -7.38
C ASN A 443 20.08 -24.85 -8.52
N HIS A 444 19.62 -25.86 -9.27
CA HIS A 444 18.63 -25.64 -10.33
C HIS A 444 17.28 -25.11 -9.80
N HIS A 445 16.87 -25.49 -8.60
CA HIS A 445 15.60 -25.02 -8.02
C HIS A 445 15.54 -23.50 -7.89
N ILE A 446 16.66 -22.84 -7.57
CA ILE A 446 16.65 -21.39 -7.32
C ILE A 446 16.26 -20.56 -8.56
N GLY A 447 16.29 -21.17 -9.75
CA GLY A 447 15.79 -20.55 -10.99
C GLY A 447 14.28 -20.30 -10.96
N ARG A 448 13.52 -21.17 -10.26
CA ARG A 448 12.04 -21.13 -10.21
C ARG A 448 11.44 -21.21 -8.80
N VAL A 449 12.25 -21.35 -7.77
CA VAL A 449 11.82 -21.41 -6.37
C VAL A 449 12.60 -20.35 -5.60
N SER A 450 11.89 -19.48 -4.89
CA SER A 450 12.55 -18.44 -4.10
C SER A 450 13.25 -19.05 -2.88
N CYS A 451 14.29 -18.37 -2.39
CA CYS A 451 14.99 -18.80 -1.18
C CYS A 451 13.99 -18.91 -0.01
N GLN A 452 13.08 -17.94 0.11
CA GLN A 452 12.03 -17.91 1.12
C GLN A 452 11.17 -19.18 1.09
N ALA A 453 10.80 -19.69 -0.09
CA ALA A 453 9.92 -20.85 -0.20
C ALA A 453 10.52 -22.11 0.45
N CYS A 454 11.84 -22.30 0.33
CA CYS A 454 12.56 -23.42 0.93
C CYS A 454 12.93 -23.14 2.39
N HIS A 455 13.35 -21.91 2.69
CA HIS A 455 13.93 -21.56 3.99
C HIS A 455 12.89 -21.13 5.03
N ILE A 456 11.64 -20.85 4.67
CA ILE A 456 10.57 -20.48 5.60
C ILE A 456 9.47 -21.53 5.53
N LYS A 457 9.70 -22.67 6.22
CA LYS A 457 8.78 -23.80 6.26
C LYS A 457 7.48 -23.47 7.01
N THR A 458 7.58 -22.68 8.06
CA THR A 458 6.44 -22.23 8.88
C THR A 458 6.63 -20.76 9.23
N TYR A 459 5.52 -20.05 9.37
CA TYR A 459 5.46 -18.67 9.85
C TYR A 459 4.51 -18.56 11.05
N ALA A 460 4.48 -17.40 11.69
CA ALA A 460 3.80 -17.18 12.97
C ALA A 460 4.34 -18.14 14.04
N LYS A 461 5.67 -18.32 14.04
CA LYS A 461 6.38 -19.11 15.05
C LYS A 461 6.48 -18.30 16.33
N ASN A 462 6.44 -18.96 17.48
CA ASN A 462 6.74 -18.27 18.72
C ASN A 462 8.25 -18.17 18.92
N ALA A 463 8.73 -17.02 19.37
CA ALA A 463 10.10 -16.88 19.83
C ALA A 463 10.22 -17.59 21.18
N ALA A 464 11.18 -18.51 21.33
CA ALA A 464 11.31 -19.32 22.53
C ALA A 464 11.68 -18.50 23.79
N ASP A 465 12.16 -17.27 23.59
CA ASP A 465 12.62 -16.37 24.64
C ASP A 465 11.61 -15.26 24.99
N THR A 466 10.38 -15.34 24.48
CA THR A 466 9.27 -14.46 24.91
C THR A 466 8.05 -15.27 25.34
N ALA A 467 7.24 -14.68 26.24
CA ALA A 467 5.97 -15.27 26.65
C ALA A 467 4.80 -14.88 25.73
N ALA A 468 5.04 -14.02 24.74
CA ALA A 468 4.01 -13.60 23.80
C ALA A 468 3.61 -14.78 22.91
N THR A 469 2.40 -14.72 22.37
CA THR A 469 2.03 -15.55 21.24
C THR A 469 2.18 -14.73 19.98
N GLU A 470 2.97 -15.23 19.03
CA GLU A 470 3.21 -14.63 17.74
C GLU A 470 2.14 -15.10 16.74
N ALA A 471 0.93 -15.38 17.25
CA ALA A 471 -0.18 -15.85 16.46
C ALA A 471 -0.61 -14.77 15.47
N THR A 472 -1.01 -15.19 14.28
CA THR A 472 -1.38 -14.28 13.21
C THR A 472 -2.82 -14.48 12.78
N GLU A 473 -3.45 -13.41 12.30
CA GLU A 473 -4.84 -13.44 11.86
C GLU A 473 -4.97 -14.19 10.54
N THR A 474 -5.84 -15.20 10.54
CA THR A 474 -6.19 -16.04 9.38
C THR A 474 -7.58 -15.72 8.83
N HIS A 475 -8.47 -15.24 9.69
CA HIS A 475 -9.83 -14.86 9.36
C HIS A 475 -10.32 -13.70 10.23
N ARG A 476 -11.21 -12.88 9.67
CA ARG A 476 -11.94 -11.83 10.36
C ARG A 476 -13.36 -11.72 9.84
N THR A 477 -14.31 -11.49 10.71
CA THR A 477 -15.66 -11.09 10.31
C THR A 477 -16.04 -9.75 10.92
N TRP A 478 -16.51 -8.84 10.06
CA TRP A 478 -17.08 -7.56 10.46
C TRP A 478 -18.60 -7.63 10.71
N GLN A 479 -19.21 -8.82 10.59
CA GLN A 479 -20.64 -9.02 10.80
C GLN A 479 -21.05 -8.83 12.25
N LEU A 480 -20.14 -9.13 13.17
CA LEU A 480 -20.39 -9.17 14.60
C LEU A 480 -19.31 -8.41 15.35
N SER A 481 -19.74 -7.49 16.20
CA SER A 481 -18.89 -6.77 17.13
C SER A 481 -18.93 -7.43 18.51
N VAL A 482 -17.78 -7.59 19.14
CA VAL A 482 -17.64 -8.16 20.49
C VAL A 482 -16.94 -7.14 21.38
N TRP A 483 -17.49 -6.87 22.57
CA TRP A 483 -16.84 -5.99 23.54
C TRP A 483 -15.50 -6.57 24.00
N ASN A 484 -14.42 -5.81 23.83
CA ASN A 484 -13.10 -6.14 24.34
C ASN A 484 -12.77 -5.23 25.52
N ALA A 485 -12.81 -5.78 26.73
CA ALA A 485 -12.55 -5.03 27.96
C ALA A 485 -11.11 -4.53 28.06
N ALA A 486 -10.12 -5.27 27.55
CA ALA A 486 -8.72 -4.89 27.61
C ALA A 486 -8.40 -3.68 26.72
N LEU A 487 -9.06 -3.59 25.56
CA LEU A 487 -8.93 -2.46 24.64
C LEU A 487 -10.00 -1.37 24.88
N ASN A 488 -10.94 -1.62 25.80
CA ASN A 488 -12.08 -0.77 26.12
C ASN A 488 -12.84 -0.31 24.86
N ARG A 489 -13.12 -1.26 23.94
CA ARG A 489 -13.80 -0.99 22.66
C ARG A 489 -14.40 -2.28 22.06
N TYR A 490 -15.27 -2.15 21.07
CA TYR A 490 -15.87 -3.27 20.34
C TYR A 490 -15.01 -3.77 19.18
N GLU A 491 -14.56 -5.00 19.18
CA GLU A 491 -13.71 -5.58 18.13
C GLU A 491 -14.51 -6.47 17.15
N PRO A 492 -14.09 -6.61 15.88
CA PRO A 492 -14.55 -7.69 15.02
C PRO A 492 -14.07 -9.04 15.56
N THR A 493 -14.78 -10.10 15.20
CA THR A 493 -14.33 -11.46 15.55
C THR A 493 -13.18 -11.86 14.64
N ILE A 494 -12.08 -12.34 15.24
CA ILE A 494 -10.87 -12.76 14.53
C ILE A 494 -10.48 -14.19 14.89
N THR A 495 -9.86 -14.89 13.95
CA THR A 495 -9.25 -16.21 14.16
C THR A 495 -7.73 -16.07 14.07
N LEU A 496 -7.05 -16.40 15.17
CA LEU A 496 -5.59 -16.38 15.28
C LEU A 496 -5.05 -17.81 15.22
N ALA A 497 -3.87 -17.99 14.63
CA ALA A 497 -3.18 -19.27 14.61
C ALA A 497 -1.65 -19.09 14.53
N ASN A 498 -0.93 -20.12 14.98
CA ASN A 498 0.53 -20.20 14.95
C ASN A 498 1.02 -21.29 14.00
N ASN A 499 2.32 -21.28 13.72
CA ASN A 499 3.05 -22.35 13.02
C ASN A 499 2.40 -22.74 11.68
N LEU A 500 1.94 -21.74 10.94
CA LEU A 500 1.17 -21.91 9.73
C LEU A 500 2.08 -22.33 8.58
N THR A 501 1.56 -23.21 7.72
CA THR A 501 2.21 -23.55 6.44
C THR A 501 1.88 -22.46 5.42
N PRO A 502 2.89 -21.84 4.76
CA PRO A 502 2.63 -20.85 3.71
C PRO A 502 1.80 -21.42 2.56
N LYS A 503 0.99 -20.56 1.92
CA LYS A 503 0.48 -20.83 0.58
C LYS A 503 1.57 -20.49 -0.43
N TYR A 504 1.76 -21.35 -1.43
CA TYR A 504 2.77 -21.14 -2.47
C TYR A 504 2.12 -20.69 -3.76
N ALA A 505 2.64 -19.63 -4.36
CA ALA A 505 2.19 -19.12 -5.66
C ALA A 505 3.37 -18.61 -6.48
N PHE A 506 3.25 -18.66 -7.80
CA PHE A 506 4.23 -18.05 -8.68
C PHE A 506 4.09 -16.52 -8.61
N TRP A 507 5.22 -15.83 -8.54
CA TRP A 507 5.29 -14.39 -8.50
C TRP A 507 6.40 -13.88 -9.41
N ASP A 508 6.06 -12.92 -10.27
CA ASP A 508 6.96 -12.25 -11.20
C ASP A 508 7.43 -10.87 -10.71
N GLY A 509 7.08 -10.51 -9.46
CA GLY A 509 7.35 -9.19 -8.88
C GLY A 509 6.19 -8.20 -9.04
N SER A 510 5.16 -8.54 -9.83
CA SER A 510 3.94 -7.75 -9.99
C SER A 510 2.73 -8.38 -9.28
N SER A 511 1.73 -7.57 -8.97
CA SER A 511 0.54 -8.01 -8.24
C SER A 511 -0.75 -7.43 -8.80
N TRP A 512 -1.84 -8.17 -8.62
CA TRP A 512 -3.17 -7.60 -8.63
C TRP A 512 -3.50 -7.04 -7.25
N GLY A 513 -4.00 -5.81 -7.21
CA GLY A 513 -4.49 -5.17 -5.99
C GLY A 513 -5.80 -4.44 -6.23
N SER A 514 -6.79 -4.68 -5.37
CA SER A 514 -8.08 -3.99 -5.41
C SER A 514 -8.02 -2.67 -4.65
N ASN A 515 -8.60 -1.62 -5.22
CA ASN A 515 -8.77 -0.30 -4.61
C ASN A 515 -10.24 0.00 -4.32
N LEU A 516 -10.48 1.00 -3.47
CA LEU A 516 -11.77 1.27 -2.82
C LEU A 516 -12.98 1.33 -3.75
N LEU A 517 -12.82 1.94 -4.92
CA LEU A 517 -13.90 2.16 -5.89
C LEU A 517 -13.80 1.24 -7.10
N ASP A 518 -12.90 0.26 -7.08
CA ASP A 518 -12.80 -0.73 -8.15
C ASP A 518 -14.02 -1.63 -8.17
N THR A 519 -14.31 -2.22 -9.33
CA THR A 519 -15.30 -3.29 -9.41
C THR A 519 -14.71 -4.54 -8.77
N PRO A 520 -15.33 -5.12 -7.74
CA PRO A 520 -14.81 -6.29 -7.05
C PRO A 520 -14.72 -7.48 -8.01
N VAL A 521 -13.62 -8.23 -7.93
CA VAL A 521 -13.35 -9.38 -8.80
C VAL A 521 -13.34 -10.66 -7.98
N ILE A 522 -14.17 -11.64 -8.35
CA ILE A 522 -14.22 -12.94 -7.70
C ILE A 522 -13.06 -13.82 -8.17
N ASP A 523 -12.47 -14.59 -7.26
CA ASP A 523 -11.61 -15.70 -7.57
C ASP A 523 -12.44 -16.97 -7.81
N PRO A 524 -12.50 -17.50 -9.05
CA PRO A 524 -13.27 -18.70 -9.31
C PRO A 524 -12.75 -19.92 -8.53
N ALA A 525 -11.48 -19.93 -8.10
CA ALA A 525 -10.92 -21.02 -7.34
C ALA A 525 -11.36 -21.03 -5.87
N THR A 526 -11.63 -19.86 -5.28
CA THR A 526 -11.98 -19.74 -3.84
C THR A 526 -13.42 -19.29 -3.60
N GLY A 527 -14.09 -18.74 -4.62
CA GLY A 527 -15.38 -18.08 -4.51
C GLY A 527 -15.36 -16.74 -3.75
N ALA A 528 -14.19 -16.28 -3.32
CA ALA A 528 -14.03 -15.03 -2.58
C ALA A 528 -13.60 -13.88 -3.52
N TYR A 529 -13.90 -12.64 -3.12
CA TYR A 529 -13.44 -11.44 -3.81
C TYR A 529 -11.96 -11.19 -3.53
N LYS A 530 -11.16 -11.09 -4.60
CA LYS A 530 -9.71 -10.88 -4.53
C LYS A 530 -9.42 -9.47 -4.01
N ILE A 531 -8.56 -9.37 -3.00
CA ILE A 531 -8.05 -8.08 -2.52
C ILE A 531 -6.58 -7.86 -2.91
N SER A 532 -5.76 -8.90 -2.79
CA SER A 532 -4.37 -8.92 -3.24
C SER A 532 -4.02 -10.29 -3.80
N ARG A 533 -3.37 -10.34 -4.96
CA ARG A 533 -2.83 -11.56 -5.57
C ARG A 533 -1.45 -11.32 -6.19
N PRO A 534 -0.47 -12.20 -5.94
CA PRO A 534 0.75 -12.21 -6.74
C PRO A 534 0.39 -12.61 -8.19
N ASN A 535 0.96 -11.92 -9.16
CA ASN A 535 0.89 -12.32 -10.56
C ASN A 535 2.05 -13.26 -10.89
N GLY A 536 1.76 -14.33 -11.60
CA GLY A 536 2.78 -15.26 -12.06
C GLY A 536 2.17 -16.58 -12.46
N ALA A 537 2.90 -17.34 -13.26
CA ALA A 537 2.50 -18.66 -13.71
C ALA A 537 3.74 -19.55 -13.91
N ILE A 538 3.51 -20.86 -14.03
CA ILE A 538 4.58 -21.82 -14.36
C ILE A 538 5.26 -21.50 -15.71
N ASN A 539 4.54 -20.88 -16.64
CA ASN A 539 5.05 -20.38 -17.92
C ASN A 539 5.40 -18.89 -17.89
N GLY A 540 5.49 -18.29 -16.69
CA GLY A 540 5.85 -16.89 -16.54
C GLY A 540 7.26 -16.59 -17.04
N PRO A 541 7.54 -15.31 -17.34
CA PRO A 541 8.83 -14.85 -17.85
C PRO A 541 9.98 -15.22 -16.91
N ALA A 542 11.22 -15.12 -17.41
CA ALA A 542 12.42 -15.30 -16.59
C ALA A 542 12.36 -14.40 -15.34
N GLY A 543 12.71 -14.96 -14.18
CA GLY A 543 12.56 -14.29 -12.88
C GLY A 543 11.26 -14.63 -12.14
N THR A 544 10.25 -15.20 -12.82
CA THR A 544 9.05 -15.73 -12.14
C THR A 544 9.43 -16.93 -11.29
N LYS A 545 9.26 -16.82 -9.97
CA LYS A 545 9.57 -17.90 -9.02
C LYS A 545 8.39 -18.22 -8.13
N LEU A 546 8.42 -19.39 -7.51
CA LEU A 546 7.49 -19.77 -6.48
C LEU A 546 7.88 -19.12 -5.16
N TYR A 547 6.94 -18.43 -4.53
CA TYR A 547 7.13 -17.74 -3.24
C TYR A 547 6.14 -18.23 -2.17
N PRO A 548 6.51 -18.15 -0.88
CA PRO A 548 5.61 -18.39 0.24
C PRO A 548 4.81 -17.13 0.57
N PHE A 549 3.52 -17.31 0.81
CA PHE A 549 2.60 -16.25 1.17
C PHE A 549 1.79 -16.66 2.40
N LYS A 550 1.53 -15.69 3.27
CA LYS A 550 0.40 -15.73 4.17
C LYS A 550 -0.87 -15.58 3.36
N TYR A 551 -1.87 -16.39 3.71
CA TYR A 551 -3.21 -16.30 3.15
C TYR A 551 -4.20 -15.95 4.25
N LYS A 552 -5.06 -14.98 3.97
CA LYS A 552 -6.06 -14.49 4.93
C LYS A 552 -7.40 -14.30 4.24
N THR A 553 -8.49 -14.58 4.96
CA THR A 553 -9.86 -14.29 4.52
C THR A 553 -10.57 -13.26 5.41
N SER A 554 -11.60 -12.59 4.90
CA SER A 554 -12.49 -11.73 5.70
C SER A 554 -13.91 -11.72 5.18
N GLU A 555 -14.87 -11.41 6.04
CA GLU A 555 -16.24 -11.08 5.66
C GLU A 555 -16.46 -9.58 5.76
N VAL A 556 -16.74 -8.95 4.61
CA VAL A 556 -16.92 -7.51 4.48
C VAL A 556 -18.22 -7.19 3.74
N PRO A 557 -18.81 -6.01 3.92
CA PRO A 557 -20.03 -5.65 3.24
C PRO A 557 -19.77 -5.21 1.80
N LEU A 558 -20.67 -5.58 0.90
CA LEU A 558 -20.73 -5.20 -0.52
C LEU A 558 -22.04 -4.46 -0.78
N ASP A 559 -21.98 -3.24 -1.29
CA ASP A 559 -23.14 -2.52 -1.82
C ASP A 559 -23.63 -3.25 -3.07
N THR A 560 -24.84 -3.81 -2.98
CA THR A 560 -25.44 -4.62 -4.06
C THR A 560 -25.93 -3.77 -5.22
N SER A 561 -26.20 -2.49 -4.99
CA SER A 561 -26.71 -1.58 -6.02
C SER A 561 -25.60 -1.13 -6.98
N ARG A 562 -24.39 -0.88 -6.46
CA ARG A 562 -23.22 -0.46 -7.28
C ARG A 562 -22.22 -1.56 -7.53
N ASN A 563 -22.37 -2.71 -6.88
CA ASN A 563 -21.36 -3.76 -6.85
C ASN A 563 -20.00 -3.20 -6.41
N LYS A 564 -19.93 -2.65 -5.19
CA LYS A 564 -18.71 -2.07 -4.59
C LYS A 564 -18.52 -2.55 -3.16
N LEU A 565 -17.29 -2.92 -2.80
CA LEU A 565 -16.97 -3.26 -1.41
C LEU A 565 -17.04 -2.00 -0.55
N ILE A 566 -17.63 -2.10 0.64
CA ILE A 566 -17.86 -0.96 1.52
C ILE A 566 -16.73 -0.88 2.56
N ALA A 567 -16.08 0.28 2.62
CA ALA A 567 -15.17 0.63 3.70
C ALA A 567 -15.96 1.07 4.94
N ILE A 568 -16.11 0.17 5.90
CA ILE A 568 -16.78 0.44 7.17
C ILE A 568 -16.10 1.60 7.92
N ASP A 569 -16.89 2.48 8.52
CA ASP A 569 -16.39 3.46 9.49
C ASP A 569 -16.03 2.75 10.81
N THR A 570 -14.73 2.56 11.00
CA THR A 570 -14.22 1.86 12.17
C THR A 570 -14.37 2.68 13.46
N SER A 571 -14.54 4.01 13.41
CA SER A 571 -14.82 4.76 14.65
C SER A 571 -16.14 4.33 15.25
N ILE A 572 -17.17 4.30 14.41
CA ILE A 572 -18.52 3.94 14.85
C ILE A 572 -18.50 2.49 15.30
N TYR A 573 -17.88 1.62 14.51
CA TYR A 573 -17.75 0.20 14.85
C TYR A 573 -17.10 0.01 16.22
N PHE A 574 -15.90 0.53 16.44
CA PHE A 574 -15.15 0.31 17.68
C PHE A 574 -15.80 0.97 18.90
N ASN A 575 -16.43 2.13 18.74
CA ASN A 575 -17.02 2.86 19.87
C ASN A 575 -18.40 2.34 20.27
N THR A 576 -19.20 1.86 19.31
CA THR A 576 -20.63 1.60 19.55
C THR A 576 -21.03 0.14 19.38
N GLY A 577 -20.27 -0.65 18.60
CA GLY A 577 -20.67 -1.99 18.20
C GLY A 577 -21.84 -2.03 17.20
N LEU A 578 -22.34 -0.88 16.74
CA LEU A 578 -23.46 -0.81 15.81
C LEU A 578 -22.96 -1.00 14.38
N VAL A 579 -22.94 -2.26 13.93
CA VAL A 579 -22.40 -2.66 12.61
C VAL A 579 -23.11 -1.95 11.46
N ALA A 580 -24.44 -1.87 11.48
CA ALA A 580 -25.21 -1.21 10.43
C ALA A 580 -24.88 0.29 10.31
N ASP A 581 -24.69 0.98 11.44
CA ASP A 581 -24.35 2.40 11.46
C ASP A 581 -22.94 2.64 10.92
N ALA A 582 -22.01 1.75 11.27
CA ALA A 582 -20.65 1.76 10.76
C ALA A 582 -20.59 1.54 9.24
N ILE A 583 -21.45 0.67 8.70
CA ILE A 583 -21.61 0.45 7.25
C ILE A 583 -22.20 1.69 6.58
N ASN A 584 -23.28 2.24 7.13
CA ASN A 584 -23.95 3.43 6.59
C ASN A 584 -23.00 4.64 6.55
N GLN A 585 -22.26 4.88 7.63
CA GLN A 585 -21.26 5.94 7.64
C GLN A 585 -20.12 5.65 6.67
N GLY A 586 -19.71 4.38 6.53
CA GLY A 586 -18.76 3.94 5.51
C GLY A 586 -19.20 4.30 4.09
N MET A 587 -20.46 4.00 3.75
CA MET A 587 -21.08 4.39 2.47
C MET A 587 -21.04 5.91 2.27
N VAL A 588 -21.44 6.68 3.28
CA VAL A 588 -21.39 8.16 3.24
C VAL A 588 -19.96 8.65 3.01
N ASN A 589 -18.97 8.08 3.71
CA ASN A 589 -17.56 8.44 3.55
C ASN A 589 -17.08 8.17 2.11
N MET A 590 -17.55 7.08 1.48
CA MET A 590 -17.29 6.75 0.08
C MET A 590 -18.06 7.63 -0.93
N GLY A 591 -18.97 8.49 -0.45
CA GLY A 591 -19.83 9.33 -1.28
C GLY A 591 -21.06 8.61 -1.85
N PHE A 592 -21.47 7.51 -1.22
CA PHE A 592 -22.72 6.78 -1.51
C PHE A 592 -23.83 7.23 -0.56
N SER A 593 -25.07 6.79 -0.81
CA SER A 593 -26.18 7.12 0.09
C SER A 593 -26.19 6.18 1.29
N ALA A 594 -26.52 6.69 2.47
CA ALA A 594 -26.78 5.83 3.62
C ALA A 594 -28.01 4.95 3.39
N GLY A 595 -28.03 3.75 3.98
CA GLY A 595 -29.17 2.84 3.94
C GLY A 595 -29.33 2.05 2.63
N GLU A 596 -28.34 2.09 1.75
CA GLU A 596 -28.36 1.29 0.52
C GLU A 596 -28.24 -0.21 0.83
N PRO A 597 -28.85 -1.09 0.01
CA PRO A 597 -28.85 -2.51 0.26
C PRO A 597 -27.44 -3.09 0.11
N TYR A 598 -26.99 -3.79 1.13
CA TYR A 598 -25.70 -4.49 1.13
C TYR A 598 -25.87 -5.98 1.37
N SER A 599 -24.86 -6.74 0.97
CA SER A 599 -24.71 -8.16 1.28
C SER A 599 -23.35 -8.40 1.92
N TRP A 600 -23.22 -9.48 2.68
CA TRP A 600 -21.93 -9.91 3.21
C TRP A 600 -21.24 -10.81 2.21
N VAL A 601 -19.98 -10.50 1.93
CA VAL A 601 -19.16 -11.28 0.99
C VAL A 601 -17.84 -11.65 1.60
N LYS A 602 -17.31 -12.80 1.17
CA LYS A 602 -15.98 -13.25 1.53
C LYS A 602 -14.94 -12.56 0.65
N THR A 603 -13.90 -12.06 1.27
CA THR A 603 -12.69 -11.53 0.63
C THR A 603 -11.48 -12.34 1.05
N ASP A 604 -10.43 -12.30 0.25
CA ASP A 604 -9.16 -12.95 0.56
C ASP A 604 -7.95 -12.21 0.00
N GLU A 605 -6.81 -12.40 0.64
CA GLU A 605 -5.56 -11.78 0.24
C GLU A 605 -4.34 -12.64 0.52
N TYR A 606 -3.33 -12.44 -0.32
CA TYR A 606 -1.99 -13.00 -0.19
C TYR A 606 -1.03 -11.90 0.25
N GLN A 607 -0.15 -12.23 1.19
CA GLN A 607 0.91 -11.34 1.67
C GLN A 607 2.23 -12.11 1.68
N LEU A 608 3.28 -11.50 1.14
CA LEU A 608 4.58 -12.16 0.99
C LEU A 608 5.20 -12.45 2.38
N ILE A 609 5.76 -13.65 2.55
CA ILE A 609 6.55 -14.03 3.73
C ILE A 609 8.04 -13.94 3.41
N THR A 610 8.79 -13.23 4.24
CA THR A 610 10.22 -12.94 4.03
C THR A 610 11.10 -13.04 5.28
N HIS A 611 10.52 -13.07 6.47
CA HIS A 611 11.23 -13.13 7.75
C HIS A 611 10.94 -14.45 8.49
N GLU A 612 11.38 -14.54 9.75
CA GLU A 612 11.36 -15.76 10.56
C GLU A 612 12.20 -16.90 9.94
N VAL A 613 13.32 -16.55 9.29
CA VAL A 613 14.19 -17.55 8.66
C VAL A 613 14.93 -18.33 9.76
N PRO A 614 14.69 -19.64 9.93
CA PRO A 614 15.39 -20.48 10.91
C PRO A 614 16.78 -20.92 10.41
N PRO A 615 17.59 -21.57 11.26
CA PRO A 615 18.87 -22.16 10.87
C PRO A 615 18.68 -23.21 9.79
N ALA A 616 19.52 -23.18 8.75
CA ALA A 616 19.36 -24.09 7.61
C ALA A 616 19.41 -25.59 7.99
N ALA A 617 20.18 -25.95 9.01
CA ALA A 617 20.23 -27.33 9.49
C ALA A 617 18.84 -27.77 9.98
N SER A 618 18.27 -28.79 9.32
CA SER A 618 16.98 -29.43 9.67
C SER A 618 15.71 -28.58 9.55
N ASN A 619 15.78 -27.30 9.14
CA ASN A 619 14.60 -26.44 9.01
C ASN A 619 14.24 -26.01 7.58
N VAL A 620 15.03 -26.45 6.59
CA VAL A 620 14.75 -26.23 5.16
C VAL A 620 13.85 -27.36 4.63
N LEU A 621 12.95 -27.03 3.71
CA LEU A 621 12.14 -28.06 3.03
C LEU A 621 13.03 -29.12 2.37
N ALA A 622 12.73 -30.39 2.64
CA ALA A 622 13.36 -31.53 1.99
C ALA A 622 12.65 -31.88 0.67
N CYS A 623 13.29 -32.66 -0.19
CA CYS A 623 12.72 -33.07 -1.48
C CYS A 623 11.33 -33.74 -1.32
N ALA A 624 11.19 -34.57 -0.28
CA ALA A 624 9.93 -35.27 0.01
C ALA A 624 8.81 -34.32 0.47
N ASP A 625 9.13 -33.17 1.07
CA ASP A 625 8.12 -32.19 1.48
C ASP A 625 7.35 -31.67 0.26
N CYS A 626 7.97 -31.54 -0.91
CA CYS A 626 7.31 -31.00 -2.12
C CYS A 626 6.93 -32.08 -3.15
N HIS A 627 7.80 -33.08 -3.38
CA HIS A 627 7.61 -34.04 -4.47
C HIS A 627 6.82 -35.29 -4.10
N LYS A 628 6.72 -35.60 -2.80
CA LYS A 628 6.02 -36.81 -2.29
C LYS A 628 4.79 -36.49 -1.44
N ASN A 629 4.57 -35.21 -1.13
CA ASN A 629 3.50 -34.76 -0.24
C ASN A 629 2.72 -33.60 -0.85
N THR A 630 1.45 -33.84 -1.19
CA THR A 630 0.55 -32.83 -1.76
C THR A 630 0.00 -31.86 -0.72
N ALA A 631 0.11 -32.17 0.59
CA ALA A 631 -0.37 -31.31 1.67
C ALA A 631 0.50 -30.06 1.85
N ARG A 632 1.81 -30.16 1.58
CA ARG A 632 2.72 -29.00 1.53
C ARG A 632 2.56 -28.26 0.21
N MET A 633 2.59 -28.98 -0.90
CA MET A 633 2.53 -28.39 -2.24
C MET A 633 1.90 -29.37 -3.24
N ASN A 634 0.77 -28.98 -3.82
CA ASN A 634 0.13 -29.75 -4.88
C ASN A 634 0.69 -29.35 -6.24
N LEU A 635 1.89 -29.87 -6.57
CA LEU A 635 2.59 -29.56 -7.82
C LEU A 635 1.72 -29.80 -9.08
N PRO A 636 0.97 -30.91 -9.21
CA PRO A 636 0.04 -31.09 -10.34
C PRO A 636 -0.96 -29.94 -10.50
N ALA A 637 -1.60 -29.52 -9.40
CA ALA A 637 -2.55 -28.39 -9.43
C ALA A 637 -1.88 -27.04 -9.74
N MET A 638 -0.55 -26.96 -9.59
CA MET A 638 0.26 -25.78 -9.91
C MET A 638 0.80 -25.79 -11.35
N GLY A 639 0.35 -26.74 -12.18
CA GLY A 639 0.71 -26.85 -13.59
C GLY A 639 1.83 -27.83 -13.90
N TYR A 640 2.34 -28.58 -12.92
CA TYR A 640 3.38 -29.60 -13.14
C TYR A 640 2.84 -30.96 -13.61
N ALA A 641 1.53 -31.08 -13.85
CA ALA A 641 0.93 -32.32 -14.36
C ALA A 641 1.46 -32.67 -15.77
N LEU A 642 1.38 -33.94 -16.14
CA LEU A 642 1.61 -34.36 -17.53
C LEU A 642 0.54 -33.75 -18.43
N LYS A 643 0.93 -33.36 -19.65
CA LYS A 643 0.00 -32.76 -20.63
C LYS A 643 -1.04 -33.74 -21.18
N ALA A 644 -0.81 -35.04 -21.03
CA ALA A 644 -1.70 -36.11 -21.45
C ALA A 644 -1.45 -37.37 -20.61
N ALA A 645 -2.22 -38.43 -20.87
CA ALA A 645 -1.98 -39.75 -20.28
C ALA A 645 -0.54 -40.20 -20.55
N LYS A 646 0.07 -40.90 -19.58
CA LYS A 646 1.46 -41.37 -19.66
C LYS A 646 1.74 -42.11 -20.98
N SER A 647 0.88 -43.06 -21.35
CA SER A 647 1.02 -43.83 -22.59
C SER A 647 1.11 -42.95 -23.84
N VAL A 648 0.29 -41.89 -23.88
CA VAL A 648 0.30 -40.89 -24.97
C VAL A 648 1.61 -40.10 -24.94
N VAL A 649 2.04 -39.63 -23.77
CA VAL A 649 3.28 -38.86 -23.64
C VAL A 649 4.51 -39.69 -24.05
N CYS A 650 4.63 -40.93 -23.56
CA CYS A 650 5.76 -41.80 -23.88
C CYS A 650 5.80 -42.14 -25.37
N SER A 651 4.64 -42.48 -25.97
CA SER A 651 4.49 -42.83 -27.39
C SER A 651 4.97 -41.76 -28.37
N GLN A 652 5.19 -40.52 -27.89
CA GLN A 652 5.87 -39.51 -28.69
C GLN A 652 7.26 -39.97 -29.13
N CYS A 653 8.03 -40.68 -28.29
CA CYS A 653 9.40 -41.08 -28.61
C CYS A 653 9.59 -42.60 -28.64
N HIS A 654 8.92 -43.33 -27.74
CA HIS A 654 9.06 -44.78 -27.57
C HIS A 654 7.76 -45.38 -27.01
N GLY A 655 7.61 -46.71 -27.01
CA GLY A 655 6.44 -47.38 -26.41
C GLY A 655 6.32 -47.12 -24.89
N ASP A 656 5.24 -47.59 -24.25
CA ASP A 656 5.15 -47.50 -22.78
C ASP A 656 6.19 -48.43 -22.12
N GLU A 657 7.11 -47.85 -21.35
CA GLU A 657 8.16 -48.58 -20.65
C GLU A 657 7.91 -48.54 -19.13
N SER A 658 8.30 -49.63 -18.45
CA SER A 658 8.33 -49.67 -16.98
C SER A 658 9.46 -48.80 -16.46
N TYR A 659 9.18 -47.96 -15.47
CA TYR A 659 10.20 -47.18 -14.77
C TYR A 659 9.97 -47.23 -13.26
N SER A 660 11.01 -46.92 -12.49
CA SER A 660 10.99 -47.03 -11.02
C SER A 660 10.25 -45.88 -10.33
N ASP A 661 10.54 -44.63 -10.71
CA ASP A 661 9.91 -43.43 -10.13
C ASP A 661 10.05 -42.17 -11.01
N TYR A 662 9.53 -41.04 -10.52
CA TYR A 662 9.60 -39.74 -11.21
C TYR A 662 11.04 -39.28 -11.45
N LEU A 663 11.95 -39.57 -10.52
CA LEU A 663 13.36 -39.16 -10.56
C LEU A 663 14.07 -39.86 -11.71
N TRP A 664 13.81 -41.16 -11.89
CA TRP A 664 14.34 -41.92 -13.01
C TRP A 664 13.95 -41.30 -14.35
N VAL A 665 12.67 -40.97 -14.54
CA VAL A 665 12.17 -40.37 -15.79
C VAL A 665 12.83 -39.02 -16.07
N HIS A 666 12.99 -38.16 -15.06
CA HIS A 666 13.63 -36.86 -15.21
C HIS A 666 15.15 -36.98 -15.42
N ASN A 667 15.81 -37.91 -14.73
CA ASN A 667 17.23 -38.15 -14.90
C ASN A 667 17.53 -38.68 -16.31
N LYS A 668 16.74 -39.62 -16.83
CA LYS A 668 16.93 -40.15 -18.18
C LYS A 668 16.66 -39.08 -19.24
N HIS A 669 15.47 -38.49 -19.26
CA HIS A 669 15.07 -37.62 -20.37
C HIS A 669 15.60 -36.20 -20.27
N VAL A 670 15.61 -35.61 -19.07
CA VAL A 670 16.00 -34.20 -18.91
C VAL A 670 17.49 -34.06 -18.65
N LYS A 671 18.08 -34.87 -17.76
CA LYS A 671 19.53 -34.78 -17.47
C LYS A 671 20.37 -35.56 -18.49
N GLY A 672 19.93 -36.75 -18.90
CA GLY A 672 20.66 -37.61 -19.83
C GLY A 672 20.52 -37.15 -21.29
N GLU A 673 19.29 -37.21 -21.82
CA GLU A 673 19.06 -36.89 -23.24
C GLU A 673 19.00 -35.37 -23.52
N GLY A 674 18.75 -34.57 -22.49
CA GLY A 674 18.64 -33.11 -22.59
C GLY A 674 17.33 -32.63 -23.19
N TYR A 675 16.26 -33.43 -23.14
CA TYR A 675 14.96 -33.07 -23.69
C TYR A 675 14.22 -32.03 -22.84
N ASP A 676 13.54 -31.12 -23.53
CA ASP A 676 12.76 -30.07 -22.91
C ASP A 676 11.52 -30.59 -22.15
N CYS A 677 11.10 -29.85 -21.14
CA CYS A 677 9.92 -30.18 -20.35
C CYS A 677 8.63 -30.24 -21.20
N SER A 678 8.55 -29.53 -22.34
CA SER A 678 7.37 -29.50 -23.21
C SER A 678 7.06 -30.84 -23.89
N PHE A 679 8.01 -31.78 -23.91
CA PHE A 679 7.74 -33.15 -24.34
C PHE A 679 6.74 -33.84 -23.41
N CYS A 680 6.78 -33.57 -22.10
CA CYS A 680 5.91 -34.23 -21.11
C CYS A 680 4.85 -33.32 -20.49
N HIS A 681 5.10 -32.01 -20.47
CA HIS A 681 4.29 -31.03 -19.76
C HIS A 681 3.79 -29.91 -20.68
N THR A 682 2.91 -29.07 -20.16
CA THR A 682 2.40 -27.86 -20.83
C THR A 682 3.34 -26.65 -20.70
N PHE A 683 4.56 -26.87 -20.20
CA PHE A 683 5.57 -25.83 -20.00
C PHE A 683 6.92 -26.23 -20.57
N SER A 684 7.68 -25.23 -21.02
CA SER A 684 9.05 -25.38 -21.52
C SER A 684 10.06 -24.80 -20.54
N ARG A 685 11.26 -25.38 -20.54
CA ARG A 685 12.45 -24.87 -19.84
C ARG A 685 13.68 -24.82 -20.75
N ALA A 686 13.49 -24.90 -22.07
CA ALA A 686 14.55 -24.93 -23.06
C ALA A 686 15.49 -23.71 -22.92
N ALA A 687 14.94 -22.50 -22.90
CA ALA A 687 15.74 -21.27 -22.76
C ALA A 687 16.45 -21.17 -21.40
N GLU A 688 15.83 -21.67 -20.33
CA GLU A 688 16.35 -21.56 -18.96
C GLU A 688 17.46 -22.60 -18.69
N ARG A 689 17.35 -23.79 -19.28
CA ARG A 689 18.18 -24.95 -18.96
C ARG A 689 18.99 -25.48 -20.15
N GLY A 690 18.91 -24.83 -21.32
CA GLY A 690 19.58 -25.27 -22.54
C GLY A 690 19.07 -26.61 -23.07
N LEU A 691 17.77 -26.90 -22.90
CA LEU A 691 17.18 -28.19 -23.30
C LEU A 691 16.76 -28.18 -24.77
N LYS A 692 16.83 -29.36 -25.41
CA LYS A 692 16.45 -29.59 -26.80
C LYS A 692 14.93 -29.59 -26.95
N THR A 693 14.42 -28.82 -27.90
CA THR A 693 12.98 -28.80 -28.29
C THR A 693 12.66 -29.72 -29.46
N THR A 694 13.69 -30.33 -30.06
CA THR A 694 13.59 -31.33 -31.13
C THR A 694 14.20 -32.65 -30.64
N LYS A 695 13.73 -33.76 -31.22
CA LYS A 695 14.18 -35.11 -30.85
C LYS A 695 15.61 -35.38 -31.29
#